data_AF-A0A8S1F3S2-F1
#
_entry.id   AF-A0A8S1F3S2-F1
#
_cell.length_a   1.000
_cell.length_b   1.000
_cell.length_c   1.000
_cell.angle_alpha   90.00
_cell.angle_beta   90.00
_cell.angle_gamma   90.00
#
_symmetry.space_group_name_H-M   'P 1'
#
loop_
_entity.id
_entity.type
_entity.pdbx_description
1 polymer ?
#
loop_
_entity_poly.entity_id
_entity_poly.type
_entity_poly.pdbx_seq_one_letter_code
_entity_poly.pdbx_strand_id
1 'polypeptide(L)'
;MQWDVVVFSVATGIDPVNYRKEAEYFRKVGFVEFEDYVVVNDACEDVGSGGSALNAILLAAETLSAKRGYTILTKDALSSSRVLILLIGSNSALAPIDDKLVKCKNGYICNSALRTAIMNASEMGDFEGIWIMGTDSTWTLDEYHPIISNTSIVAFSFDGDERFLKDHGVYEVDKNHMVTGIRFRPGPVVLPNIILGGVILPPMIASELLTCITVYPISASTYYGVDSGAFGLKLSLIFDIVQATCEKDEQKFIENRIGSEKIENRRIEMHHTLSVRNYQYLEKNVEWRYWNKFYDDLMKKIVSIVFTDRESDDSLPKLLKSVIQLKKIFNINRNSYMKLLENEISKRPEKYTARALYTIALGLTMEANSHGGLRSGPAENPKFYSALQALRNGVGNEALSRIFTEIENNWMDEPMRMTRAARHLEAAAQIFISRRVDQFCDNYPIACTIGEHGERGVFQIQNREKPYEISNFRAACSTPSNPACLLAACLVSLGFETSYSFLKEAGFEGIRFCLDTSIPQGSGLGTSSIMAAAILKGTRRILGLADYENENEALVQMVLKVEQIMTTGGGWQDQVGALYPGLKIATVRDNRIHVEHLPLNADFCHEIHKRLMIIYTGKPRLAKNMLQEVIRNWYKGGQTRESITNLRDEMHSFKEKLSRGFMPIEEIRNYYLTKKLLTSGCEPGHVRCLIKYISRYCETCWMAGAGGGGFLYVWLTNHWKFEDVYTHVVKKFPEMTCHRITVAN
;
A
#
# COMPACT_ATOMS: atom_id res chain seq x y z
N MET A 1 14.71 17.05 16.18
CA MET A 1 15.57 17.17 17.37
C MET A 1 15.84 15.78 17.92
N GLN A 2 17.09 15.48 18.28
CA GLN A 2 17.48 14.22 18.93
C GLN A 2 17.89 14.54 20.37
N TRP A 3 17.37 13.78 21.34
CA TRP A 3 17.72 13.90 22.75
C TRP A 3 18.78 12.86 23.12
N ASP A 4 19.76 13.22 23.93
CA ASP A 4 20.75 12.25 24.41
C ASP A 4 20.14 11.33 25.47
N VAL A 5 19.38 11.94 26.41
CA VAL A 5 18.66 11.22 27.46
C VAL A 5 17.30 11.88 27.71
N VAL A 6 16.25 11.07 27.79
CA VAL A 6 14.94 11.50 28.31
C VAL A 6 14.70 10.87 29.69
N VAL A 7 14.52 11.69 30.71
CA VAL A 7 14.23 11.25 32.08
C VAL A 7 12.75 11.44 32.39
N PHE A 8 12.05 10.35 32.66
CA PHE A 8 10.69 10.33 33.17
C PHE A 8 10.76 10.31 34.69
N SER A 9 10.60 11.47 35.32
CA SER A 9 10.62 11.65 36.78
C SER A 9 9.20 11.47 37.31
N VAL A 10 8.97 10.37 38.01
CA VAL A 10 7.66 9.86 38.39
C VAL A 10 7.42 10.12 39.87
N ALA A 11 6.35 10.85 40.19
CA ALA A 11 6.02 11.19 41.56
C ALA A 11 5.66 9.97 42.41
N THR A 12 5.83 10.08 43.73
CA THR A 12 5.47 9.02 44.68
C THR A 12 4.03 8.54 44.49
N GLY A 13 3.81 7.22 44.52
CA GLY A 13 2.47 6.62 44.36
C GLY A 13 2.04 6.37 42.92
N ILE A 14 2.87 6.76 41.95
CA ILE A 14 2.69 6.42 40.54
C ILE A 14 3.59 5.22 40.20
N ASP A 15 3.07 4.26 39.42
CA ASP A 15 3.83 3.06 39.04
C ASP A 15 4.78 3.37 37.85
N PRO A 16 6.11 3.40 38.07
CA PRO A 16 7.09 3.71 37.03
C PRO A 16 7.17 2.63 35.93
N VAL A 17 6.70 1.40 36.19
CA VAL A 17 6.72 0.32 35.19
C VAL A 17 5.95 0.72 33.94
N ASN A 18 4.88 1.46 34.10
CA ASN A 18 4.01 1.86 33.01
C ASN A 18 4.63 2.93 32.12
N TYR A 19 5.36 3.88 32.70
CA TYR A 19 6.13 4.86 31.96
C TYR A 19 7.35 4.24 31.29
N ARG A 20 7.96 3.21 31.93
CA ARG A 20 9.05 2.45 31.32
C ARG A 20 8.58 1.70 30.07
N LYS A 21 7.41 1.08 30.15
CA LYS A 21 6.75 0.43 29.01
C LYS A 21 6.39 1.43 27.91
N GLU A 22 5.82 2.59 28.27
CA GLU A 22 5.48 3.64 27.30
C GLU A 22 6.72 4.22 26.60
N ALA A 23 7.79 4.50 27.34
CA ALA A 23 9.05 4.96 26.79
C ALA A 23 9.69 3.90 25.86
N GLU A 24 9.64 2.62 26.24
CA GLU A 24 10.09 1.54 25.37
C GLU A 24 9.26 1.49 24.08
N TYR A 25 7.93 1.62 24.19
CA TYR A 25 7.02 1.64 23.06
C TYR A 25 7.33 2.81 22.10
N PHE A 26 7.47 4.03 22.63
CA PHE A 26 7.85 5.23 21.87
C PHE A 26 9.15 5.02 21.08
N ARG A 27 10.16 4.41 21.70
CA ARG A 27 11.42 4.05 21.02
C ARG A 27 11.19 3.06 19.88
N LYS A 28 10.39 2.00 20.10
CA LYS A 28 10.12 0.96 19.08
C LYS A 28 9.34 1.48 17.88
N VAL A 29 8.40 2.40 18.08
CA VAL A 29 7.61 3.02 16.99
C VAL A 29 8.29 4.24 16.38
N GLY A 30 9.41 4.70 16.95
CA GLY A 30 10.15 5.87 16.48
C GLY A 30 9.33 7.14 16.56
N PHE A 31 8.75 7.41 17.74
CA PHE A 31 8.03 8.65 18.02
C PHE A 31 9.00 9.82 18.15
N VAL A 32 9.98 9.71 19.03
CA VAL A 32 11.04 10.70 19.24
C VAL A 32 12.37 9.99 19.23
N GLU A 33 13.36 10.61 18.59
CA GLU A 33 14.72 10.09 18.57
C GLU A 33 15.40 10.53 19.86
N PHE A 34 15.47 9.61 20.82
CA PHE A 34 16.33 9.73 21.97
C PHE A 34 17.29 8.54 22.02
N GLU A 35 18.56 8.80 22.36
CA GLU A 35 19.56 7.74 22.41
C GLU A 35 19.33 6.82 23.62
N ASP A 36 18.95 7.40 24.76
CA ASP A 36 18.63 6.65 25.97
C ASP A 36 17.45 7.26 26.74
N TYR A 37 16.89 6.50 27.66
CA TYR A 37 15.85 6.97 28.57
C TYR A 37 15.97 6.36 29.96
N VAL A 38 15.55 7.15 30.95
CA VAL A 38 15.56 6.75 32.35
C VAL A 38 14.18 6.99 32.93
N VAL A 39 13.66 6.02 33.70
CA VAL A 39 12.44 6.21 34.48
C VAL A 39 12.82 6.09 35.95
N VAL A 40 12.56 7.14 36.71
CA VAL A 40 13.01 7.31 38.09
C VAL A 40 11.85 7.76 38.96
N ASN A 41 11.77 7.22 40.17
CA ASN A 41 10.82 7.69 41.17
C ASN A 41 11.40 8.89 41.93
N ASP A 42 10.53 9.66 42.56
CA ASP A 42 10.94 10.58 43.62
C ASP A 42 11.79 9.87 44.69
N ALA A 43 12.77 10.60 45.23
CA ALA A 43 13.72 10.05 46.20
C ALA A 43 13.06 9.61 47.52
N CYS A 44 11.96 10.24 47.91
CA CYS A 44 11.13 9.85 49.05
C CYS A 44 9.69 10.36 48.87
N GLU A 45 8.84 10.19 49.88
CA GLU A 45 7.47 10.73 49.85
C GLU A 45 7.49 12.28 49.80
N ASP A 46 6.96 12.85 48.71
CA ASP A 46 6.72 14.29 48.53
C ASP A 46 7.97 15.20 48.58
N VAL A 47 8.94 14.94 47.70
CA VAL A 47 10.13 15.81 47.48
C VAL A 47 9.83 17.10 46.70
N GLY A 48 8.62 17.26 46.18
CA GLY A 48 8.20 18.39 45.36
C GLY A 48 8.91 18.45 43.99
N SER A 49 8.42 19.32 43.09
CA SER A 49 8.91 19.43 41.71
C SER A 49 10.39 19.77 41.58
N GLY A 50 10.94 20.52 42.55
CA GLY A 50 12.36 20.87 42.61
C GLY A 50 13.20 19.67 43.02
N GLY A 51 12.78 18.91 44.03
CA GLY A 51 13.46 17.67 44.42
C GLY A 51 13.42 16.62 43.32
N SER A 52 12.27 16.41 42.69
CA SER A 52 12.10 15.52 41.53
C SER A 52 13.03 15.91 40.37
N ALA A 53 13.14 17.21 40.07
CA ALA A 53 14.03 17.73 39.04
C ALA A 53 15.51 17.52 39.38
N LEU A 54 15.94 17.84 40.61
CA LEU A 54 17.32 17.63 41.05
C LEU A 54 17.73 16.15 41.01
N ASN A 55 16.82 15.28 41.46
CA ASN A 55 17.00 13.84 41.41
C ASN A 55 17.13 13.32 39.96
N ALA A 56 16.32 13.86 39.04
CA ALA A 56 16.39 13.53 37.63
C ALA A 56 17.66 14.06 36.93
N ILE A 57 18.14 15.26 37.29
CA ILE A 57 19.41 15.81 36.80
C ILE A 57 20.58 14.91 37.22
N LEU A 58 20.58 14.47 38.48
CA LEU A 58 21.58 13.55 38.99
C LEU A 58 21.63 12.25 38.17
N LEU A 59 20.48 11.60 37.95
CA LEU A 59 20.42 10.37 37.14
C LEU A 59 20.80 10.58 35.68
N ALA A 60 20.41 11.71 35.09
CA ALA A 60 20.82 12.05 33.74
C ALA A 60 22.36 12.14 33.65
N ALA A 61 22.97 12.83 34.61
CA ALA A 61 24.42 12.98 34.68
C ALA A 61 25.13 11.65 34.93
N GLU A 62 24.59 10.76 35.78
CA GLU A 62 25.12 9.40 35.97
C GLU A 62 25.04 8.56 34.70
N THR A 63 23.88 8.58 34.03
CA THR A 63 23.65 7.82 32.78
C THR A 63 24.61 8.27 31.70
N LEU A 64 24.76 9.59 31.52
CA LEU A 64 25.70 10.17 30.56
C LEU A 64 27.15 9.91 30.95
N SER A 65 27.48 9.97 32.24
CA SER A 65 28.83 9.66 32.74
C SER A 65 29.21 8.21 32.41
N ALA A 66 28.33 7.26 32.74
CA ALA A 66 28.53 5.84 32.47
C ALA A 66 28.65 5.57 30.96
N LYS A 67 27.79 6.17 30.14
CA LYS A 67 27.82 6.03 28.68
C LYS A 67 29.12 6.55 28.06
N ARG A 68 29.70 7.61 28.63
CA ARG A 68 30.98 8.18 28.22
C ARG A 68 32.20 7.46 28.82
N GLY A 69 31.98 6.39 29.60
CA GLY A 69 33.06 5.58 30.18
C GLY A 69 33.70 6.18 31.44
N TYR A 70 33.09 7.20 32.05
CA TYR A 70 33.54 7.71 33.34
C TYR A 70 33.15 6.75 34.46
N THR A 71 34.05 6.58 35.44
CA THR A 71 33.83 5.71 36.61
C THR A 71 33.23 6.43 37.81
N ILE A 72 33.21 7.77 37.78
CA ILE A 72 32.62 8.64 38.79
C ILE A 72 31.73 9.68 38.11
N LEU A 73 30.76 10.22 38.85
CA LEU A 73 29.94 11.33 38.39
C LEU A 73 30.83 12.52 38.03
N THR A 74 30.68 13.03 36.81
CA THR A 74 31.39 14.24 36.36
C THR A 74 30.42 15.30 35.86
N LYS A 75 30.68 16.56 36.24
CA LYS A 75 29.94 17.72 35.73
C LYS A 75 30.09 17.92 34.23
N ASP A 76 31.16 17.39 33.65
CA ASP A 76 31.44 17.46 32.21
C ASP A 76 30.45 16.60 31.40
N ALA A 77 29.78 15.64 32.04
CA ALA A 77 28.78 14.79 31.39
C ALA A 77 27.59 15.58 30.83
N LEU A 78 27.31 16.77 31.38
CA LEU A 78 26.21 17.65 30.96
C LEU A 78 26.63 18.73 29.95
N SER A 79 27.94 18.98 29.78
CA SER A 79 28.49 20.16 29.09
C SER A 79 28.20 20.27 27.58
N SER A 80 27.69 19.21 26.95
CA SER A 80 27.30 19.17 25.53
C SER A 80 26.20 18.12 25.32
N SER A 81 25.23 18.09 26.24
CA SER A 81 24.17 17.08 26.26
C SER A 81 22.80 17.72 26.20
N ARG A 82 21.88 17.09 25.49
CA ARG A 82 20.46 17.44 25.39
C ARG A 82 19.68 16.48 26.26
N VAL A 83 19.28 16.95 27.43
CA VAL A 83 18.51 16.16 28.38
C VAL A 83 17.11 16.72 28.47
N LEU A 84 16.10 15.87 28.30
CA LEU A 84 14.70 16.23 28.57
C LEU A 84 14.23 15.52 29.83
N ILE A 85 13.82 16.29 30.83
CA ILE A 85 13.24 15.82 32.08
C ILE A 85 11.74 16.10 32.05
N LEU A 86 10.94 15.04 32.15
CA LEU A 86 9.50 15.10 32.23
C LEU A 86 9.08 14.88 33.68
N LEU A 87 8.51 15.90 34.32
CA LEU A 87 7.98 15.81 35.68
C LEU A 87 6.54 15.27 35.62
N ILE A 88 6.36 14.06 36.14
CA ILE A 88 5.11 13.30 36.09
C ILE A 88 4.47 13.28 37.47
N GLY A 89 3.58 14.24 37.71
CA GLY A 89 2.85 14.38 38.97
C GLY A 89 1.53 13.60 39.03
N SER A 90 1.08 12.98 37.93
CA SER A 90 -0.18 12.25 37.88
C SER A 90 -0.21 11.18 36.78
N ASN A 91 -1.03 10.14 36.98
CA ASN A 91 -1.34 9.12 35.97
C ASN A 91 -2.04 9.68 34.72
N SER A 92 -2.60 10.89 34.80
CA SER A 92 -3.22 11.56 33.66
C SER A 92 -2.23 11.86 32.52
N ALA A 93 -0.91 11.85 32.78
CA ALA A 93 0.10 12.01 31.73
C ALA A 93 -0.02 10.97 30.60
N LEU A 94 -0.43 9.74 30.94
CA LEU A 94 -0.64 8.66 29.96
C LEU A 94 -2.04 8.67 29.33
N ALA A 95 -2.96 9.49 29.83
CA ALA A 95 -4.33 9.50 29.36
C ALA A 95 -4.42 10.00 27.90
N PRO A 96 -5.27 9.38 27.06
CA PRO A 96 -5.59 9.93 25.75
C PRO A 96 -6.32 11.26 25.90
N ILE A 97 -5.84 12.28 25.21
CA ILE A 97 -6.51 13.59 25.08
C ILE A 97 -7.69 13.46 24.10
N ASP A 98 -7.47 12.74 23.00
CA ASP A 98 -8.51 12.39 22.02
C ASP A 98 -8.26 10.99 21.42
N ASP A 99 -9.19 10.52 20.58
CA ASP A 99 -9.11 9.21 19.92
C ASP A 99 -8.26 9.23 18.64
N LYS A 100 -7.43 10.28 18.43
CA LYS A 100 -6.62 10.38 17.21
C LYS A 100 -5.36 9.53 17.31
N LEU A 101 -5.13 8.76 16.26
CA LEU A 101 -3.90 8.02 16.04
C LEU A 101 -2.85 8.93 15.41
N VAL A 102 -1.76 9.18 16.10
CA VAL A 102 -0.64 9.99 15.60
C VAL A 102 0.36 9.08 14.90
N LYS A 103 0.70 9.41 13.65
CA LYS A 103 1.63 8.62 12.81
C LYS A 103 3.08 8.96 13.19
N CYS A 104 3.89 7.94 13.44
CA CYS A 104 5.32 8.03 13.75
C CYS A 104 6.19 7.45 12.60
N LYS A 105 7.51 7.41 12.80
CA LYS A 105 8.48 6.87 11.82
C LYS A 105 8.12 5.42 11.47
N ASN A 106 7.90 4.58 12.48
CA ASN A 106 7.71 3.14 12.32
C ASN A 106 6.38 2.60 12.87
N GLY A 107 5.51 3.46 13.41
CA GLY A 107 4.26 3.03 14.03
C GLY A 107 3.29 4.17 14.27
N TYR A 108 2.41 3.98 15.24
CA TYR A 108 1.43 4.94 15.72
C TYR A 108 1.53 5.06 17.23
N ILE A 109 1.15 6.21 17.75
CA ILE A 109 0.94 6.44 19.19
C ILE A 109 -0.44 7.06 19.38
N CYS A 110 -0.91 7.01 20.63
CA CYS A 110 -2.06 7.79 21.03
C CYS A 110 -1.67 9.26 21.24
N ASN A 111 -2.61 10.16 21.05
CA ASN A 111 -2.45 11.56 21.40
C ASN A 111 -2.61 11.75 22.92
N SER A 112 -1.51 11.67 23.68
CA SER A 112 -1.51 11.80 25.14
C SER A 112 -0.86 13.10 25.64
N ALA A 113 -1.04 13.40 26.91
CA ALA A 113 -0.37 14.53 27.56
C ALA A 113 1.16 14.39 27.58
N LEU A 114 1.65 13.18 27.88
CA LEU A 114 3.07 12.85 27.82
C LEU A 114 3.65 13.08 26.43
N ARG A 115 2.94 12.63 25.38
CA ARG A 115 3.28 12.90 23.97
C ARG A 115 3.37 14.40 23.70
N THR A 116 2.40 15.16 24.20
CA THR A 116 2.31 16.61 24.00
C THR A 116 3.46 17.34 24.68
N ALA A 117 3.80 17.01 25.92
CA ALA A 117 4.93 17.60 26.63
C ALA A 117 6.27 17.39 25.89
N ILE A 118 6.50 16.18 25.36
CA ILE A 118 7.71 15.88 24.59
C ILE A 118 7.75 16.65 23.25
N MET A 119 6.62 16.74 22.56
CA MET A 119 6.52 17.49 21.31
C MET A 119 6.74 18.98 21.54
N ASN A 120 6.12 19.55 22.57
CA ASN A 120 6.27 20.96 22.91
C ASN A 120 7.74 21.31 23.17
N ALA A 121 8.46 20.48 23.94
CA ALA A 121 9.90 20.66 24.14
C ALA A 121 10.69 20.58 22.82
N SER A 122 10.32 19.66 21.93
CA SER A 122 11.01 19.45 20.65
C SER A 122 10.70 20.55 19.62
N GLU A 123 9.55 21.22 19.73
CA GLU A 123 9.12 22.32 18.85
C GLU A 123 9.68 23.68 19.31
N MET A 124 9.90 23.87 20.60
CA MET A 124 10.43 25.11 21.17
C MET A 124 11.84 25.45 20.65
N GLY A 125 12.71 24.49 20.34
CA GLY A 125 14.00 24.82 19.70
C GLY A 125 15.09 23.79 19.93
N ASP A 126 16.19 23.94 19.20
CA ASP A 126 17.34 23.03 19.24
C ASP A 126 18.46 23.60 20.13
N PHE A 127 18.34 23.40 21.45
CA PHE A 127 19.30 23.92 22.43
C PHE A 127 19.91 22.81 23.30
N GLU A 128 21.23 22.86 23.47
CA GLU A 128 21.99 21.98 24.37
C GLU A 128 21.84 22.41 25.83
N GLY A 129 21.49 21.49 26.71
CA GLY A 129 21.19 21.77 28.10
C GLY A 129 20.13 20.82 28.65
N ILE A 130 19.63 21.14 29.84
CA ILE A 130 18.58 20.37 30.51
C ILE A 130 17.25 21.10 30.37
N TRP A 131 16.32 20.46 29.69
CA TRP A 131 14.94 20.89 29.56
C TRP A 131 14.10 20.20 30.62
N ILE A 132 13.37 20.95 31.44
CA ILE A 132 12.49 20.43 32.48
C ILE A 132 11.07 20.85 32.16
N MET A 133 10.18 19.88 31.93
CA MET A 133 8.80 20.12 31.52
C MET A 133 7.82 19.38 32.44
N GLY A 134 6.78 20.08 32.90
CA GLY A 134 5.61 19.47 33.53
C GLY A 134 4.74 18.69 32.53
N THR A 135 4.02 17.68 33.03
CA THR A 135 3.06 16.86 32.24
C THR A 135 1.62 17.00 32.72
N ASP A 136 1.37 17.92 33.66
CA ASP A 136 0.09 18.20 34.30
C ASP A 136 -0.84 19.10 33.46
N SER A 137 -0.30 19.75 32.44
CA SER A 137 -1.02 20.59 31.51
C SER A 137 -0.72 20.23 30.06
N THR A 138 -1.68 20.51 29.19
CA THR A 138 -1.54 20.37 27.73
C THR A 138 -1.82 21.69 27.07
N TRP A 139 -1.06 22.02 26.02
CA TRP A 139 -1.15 23.25 25.26
C TRP A 139 -0.44 23.07 23.92
N THR A 140 -0.79 23.88 22.92
CA THR A 140 -0.16 23.89 21.59
C THR A 140 0.42 25.26 21.29
N LEU A 141 1.62 25.30 20.69
CA LEU A 141 2.27 26.52 20.21
C LEU A 141 1.63 27.02 18.92
N ASP A 142 1.45 28.34 18.80
CA ASP A 142 1.32 28.98 17.50
C ASP A 142 2.75 29.14 16.91
N GLU A 143 3.00 28.70 15.66
CA GLU A 143 4.32 28.60 14.98
C GLU A 143 5.38 29.62 15.46
N TYR A 144 6.14 29.25 16.50
CA TYR A 144 7.09 30.16 17.15
C TYR A 144 8.26 29.37 17.74
N HIS A 145 9.49 29.76 17.35
CA HIS A 145 10.73 29.21 17.89
C HIS A 145 11.39 30.25 18.81
N PRO A 146 11.30 30.08 20.14
CA PRO A 146 11.99 30.95 21.08
C PRO A 146 13.51 31.00 20.85
N ILE A 147 14.10 32.20 20.86
CA ILE A 147 15.54 32.39 21.04
C ILE A 147 15.90 32.02 22.48
N ILE A 148 16.76 31.02 22.67
CA ILE A 148 17.14 30.49 23.98
C ILE A 148 18.53 31.01 24.38
N SER A 149 18.67 31.47 25.62
CA SER A 149 19.93 31.93 26.21
C SER A 149 20.90 30.78 26.46
N ASN A 150 22.18 30.99 26.14
CA ASN A 150 23.24 30.02 26.48
C ASN A 150 23.83 30.27 27.87
N THR A 151 23.48 31.37 28.53
CA THR A 151 24.15 31.82 29.77
C THR A 151 23.21 31.92 30.96
N SER A 152 21.90 32.02 30.72
CA SER A 152 20.89 32.28 31.74
C SER A 152 19.82 31.19 31.74
N ILE A 153 19.23 30.91 32.91
CA ILE A 153 18.06 30.02 32.98
C ILE A 153 16.95 30.65 32.12
N VAL A 154 16.27 29.82 31.34
CA VAL A 154 15.14 30.25 30.51
C VAL A 154 13.85 29.70 31.08
N ALA A 155 12.92 30.60 31.39
CA ALA A 155 11.59 30.24 31.88
C ALA A 155 10.51 30.59 30.84
N PHE A 156 9.45 29.76 30.78
CA PHE A 156 8.35 29.95 29.85
C PHE A 156 7.07 30.42 30.53
N SER A 157 6.40 31.36 29.88
CA SER A 157 5.10 31.87 30.30
C SER A 157 4.14 31.99 29.12
N PHE A 158 2.87 32.22 29.39
CA PHE A 158 1.87 32.54 28.37
C PHE A 158 0.95 33.66 28.82
N ASP A 159 0.39 34.38 27.85
CA ASP A 159 -0.67 35.36 28.10
C ASP A 159 -1.98 34.62 28.33
N GLY A 160 -2.54 34.76 29.53
CA GLY A 160 -3.83 34.16 29.87
C GLY A 160 -4.73 35.09 30.67
N ASP A 161 -6.01 34.76 30.69
CA ASP A 161 -7.04 35.55 31.37
C ASP A 161 -6.89 35.53 32.90
N GLU A 162 -7.52 36.49 33.57
CA GLU A 162 -7.58 36.59 35.05
C GLU A 162 -8.07 35.31 35.74
N ARG A 163 -8.79 34.43 35.03
CA ARG A 163 -9.26 33.14 35.54
C ARG A 163 -8.12 32.24 36.00
N PHE A 164 -6.98 32.27 35.31
CA PHE A 164 -5.81 31.44 35.64
C PHE A 164 -5.06 31.95 36.88
N LEU A 165 -5.21 33.23 37.24
CA LEU A 165 -4.56 33.82 38.42
C LEU A 165 -5.02 33.19 39.74
N LYS A 166 -6.16 32.49 39.74
CA LYS A 166 -6.65 31.79 40.94
C LYS A 166 -5.82 30.57 41.32
N ASP A 167 -5.15 29.94 40.35
CA ASP A 167 -4.49 28.65 40.56
C ASP A 167 -3.05 28.60 40.07
N HIS A 168 -2.59 29.64 39.36
CA HIS A 168 -1.24 29.73 38.82
C HIS A 168 -0.40 30.83 39.47
N GLY A 169 0.93 30.67 39.35
CA GLY A 169 1.87 31.75 39.60
C GLY A 169 2.10 32.60 38.34
N VAL A 170 2.66 33.80 38.54
CA VAL A 170 3.09 34.70 37.47
C VAL A 170 4.56 35.10 37.65
N TYR A 171 5.27 35.28 36.54
CA TYR A 171 6.58 35.91 36.54
C TYR A 171 6.45 37.43 36.53
N GLU A 172 7.18 38.08 37.44
CA GLU A 172 7.43 39.51 37.39
C GLU A 172 8.69 39.75 36.58
N VAL A 173 8.62 40.68 35.62
CA VAL A 173 9.74 40.92 34.70
C VAL A 173 10.08 42.40 34.59
N ASP A 174 11.36 42.66 34.35
CA ASP A 174 11.85 43.99 34.07
C ASP A 174 11.70 44.39 32.58
N LYS A 175 12.22 45.57 32.23
CA LYS A 175 12.16 46.10 30.85
C LYS A 175 12.95 45.28 29.82
N ASN A 176 13.86 44.43 30.27
CA ASN A 176 14.69 43.57 29.42
C ASN A 176 14.14 42.12 29.40
N HIS A 177 12.92 41.92 29.91
CA HIS A 177 12.33 40.59 30.09
C HIS A 177 13.17 39.67 30.99
N MET A 178 13.79 40.22 32.02
CA MET A 178 14.44 39.43 33.06
C MET A 178 13.46 39.16 34.19
N VAL A 179 13.37 37.92 34.68
CA VAL A 179 12.56 37.61 35.86
C VAL A 179 13.17 38.29 37.08
N THR A 180 12.38 39.12 37.74
CA THR A 180 12.74 39.80 39.00
C THR A 180 12.06 39.18 40.21
N GLY A 181 10.99 38.42 40.01
CA GLY A 181 10.26 37.78 41.09
C GLY A 181 9.14 36.88 40.59
N ILE A 182 8.57 36.09 41.50
CA ILE A 182 7.48 35.17 41.23
C ILE A 182 6.41 35.38 42.29
N ARG A 183 5.15 35.53 41.85
CA ARG A 183 3.99 35.60 42.76
C ARG A 183 3.08 34.41 42.53
N PHE A 184 2.68 33.74 43.60
CA PHE A 184 1.61 32.75 43.55
C PHE A 184 0.26 33.43 43.78
N ARG A 185 -0.71 33.16 42.91
CA ARG A 185 -2.07 33.70 43.02
C ARG A 185 -2.13 35.22 43.25
N PRO A 186 -1.56 36.02 42.32
CA PRO A 186 -1.59 37.47 42.46
C PRO A 186 -3.04 38.00 42.36
N GLY A 187 -3.26 39.23 42.80
CA GLY A 187 -4.50 39.97 42.49
C GLY A 187 -4.64 40.26 40.99
N PRO A 188 -5.63 41.04 40.56
CA PRO A 188 -5.82 41.40 39.15
C PRO A 188 -4.57 42.09 38.59
N VAL A 189 -4.03 41.58 37.49
CA VAL A 189 -2.85 42.11 36.78
C VAL A 189 -3.20 42.21 35.29
N VAL A 190 -2.83 43.32 34.66
CA VAL A 190 -3.01 43.51 33.21
C VAL A 190 -1.90 42.73 32.48
N LEU A 191 -2.29 41.80 31.58
CA LEU A 191 -1.38 40.93 30.83
C LEU A 191 -0.42 40.13 31.73
N PRO A 192 -0.94 39.19 32.56
CA PRO A 192 -0.10 38.43 33.45
C PRO A 192 0.76 37.39 32.70
N ASN A 193 2.07 37.38 32.97
CA ASN A 193 2.98 36.34 32.50
C ASN A 193 2.78 35.03 33.29
N ILE A 194 1.74 34.26 32.95
CA ILE A 194 1.37 33.05 33.69
C ILE A 194 2.40 31.96 33.47
N ILE A 195 2.83 31.32 34.56
CA ILE A 195 3.86 30.28 34.53
C ILE A 195 3.35 29.04 33.77
N LEU A 196 4.08 28.63 32.73
CA LEU A 196 3.75 27.46 31.91
C LEU A 196 4.31 26.14 32.48
N GLY A 197 5.20 26.21 33.48
CA GLY A 197 5.77 25.02 34.16
C GLY A 197 6.94 24.35 33.43
N GLY A 198 7.57 25.05 32.48
CA GLY A 198 8.77 24.61 31.77
C GLY A 198 9.97 25.53 32.02
N VAL A 199 11.16 24.95 32.20
CA VAL A 199 12.43 25.66 32.42
C VAL A 199 13.56 24.99 31.63
N ILE A 200 14.48 25.78 31.07
CA ILE A 200 15.72 25.28 30.45
C ILE A 200 16.91 25.75 31.29
N LEU A 201 17.79 24.81 31.61
CA LEU A 201 19.06 25.04 32.27
C LEU A 201 20.18 24.92 31.24
N PRO A 202 20.91 26.01 30.93
CA PRO A 202 22.12 25.94 30.14
C PRO A 202 23.16 25.00 30.77
N PRO A 203 24.07 24.41 29.97
CA PRO A 203 25.01 23.40 30.46
C PRO A 203 25.83 23.85 31.68
N MET A 204 26.31 25.10 31.68
CA MET A 204 27.06 25.66 32.80
C MET A 204 26.24 25.72 34.09
N ILE A 205 24.97 26.12 34.01
CA ILE A 205 24.09 26.22 35.18
C ILE A 205 23.69 24.82 35.67
N ALA A 206 23.42 23.90 34.74
CA ALA A 206 23.13 22.52 35.06
C ALA A 206 24.29 21.84 35.80
N SER A 207 25.54 22.07 35.35
CA SER A 207 26.75 21.59 36.01
C SER A 207 26.93 22.18 37.42
N GLU A 208 26.59 23.45 37.63
CA GLU A 208 26.67 24.09 38.95
C GLU A 208 25.60 23.53 39.91
N LEU A 209 24.36 23.38 39.45
CA LEU A 209 23.29 22.74 40.21
C LEU A 209 23.62 21.30 40.60
N LEU A 210 24.33 20.57 39.73
CA LEU A 210 24.83 19.22 40.02
C LEU A 210 25.85 19.20 41.18
N THR A 211 26.51 20.31 41.50
CA THR A 211 27.38 20.36 42.70
C THR A 211 26.56 20.49 43.98
N CYS A 212 25.44 21.22 43.92
CA CYS A 212 24.58 21.53 45.06
C CYS A 212 23.85 20.31 45.63
N ILE A 213 23.57 19.29 44.80
CA ILE A 213 22.92 18.04 45.23
C ILE A 213 23.75 17.19 46.19
N THR A 214 25.03 17.52 46.42
CA THR A 214 25.84 16.90 47.48
C THR A 214 25.86 17.70 48.79
N VAL A 215 25.27 18.91 48.80
CA VAL A 215 25.32 19.86 49.91
C VAL A 215 24.03 19.78 50.73
N TYR A 216 24.14 19.64 52.06
CA TYR A 216 22.98 19.70 52.96
C TYR A 216 22.45 21.15 53.08
N PRO A 217 21.13 21.40 53.11
CA PRO A 217 20.04 20.41 53.13
C PRO A 217 19.55 19.96 51.74
N ILE A 218 20.06 20.54 50.65
CA ILE A 218 19.62 20.24 49.27
C ILE A 218 19.78 18.75 48.93
N SER A 219 20.88 18.13 49.37
CA SER A 219 21.14 16.70 49.14
C SER A 219 20.01 15.79 49.62
N ALA A 220 19.27 16.20 50.65
CA ALA A 220 18.13 15.47 51.20
C ALA A 220 16.89 15.45 50.29
N SER A 221 16.91 16.14 49.15
CA SER A 221 15.86 16.09 48.12
C SER A 221 16.11 15.04 47.02
N THR A 222 17.26 14.35 47.07
CA THR A 222 17.69 13.33 46.08
C THR A 222 17.94 11.98 46.75
N TYR A 223 18.01 10.89 45.99
CA TYR A 223 18.31 9.56 46.57
C TYR A 223 19.67 9.56 47.26
N TYR A 224 20.63 10.37 46.80
CA TYR A 224 21.95 10.48 47.42
C TYR A 224 21.88 10.85 48.91
N GLY A 225 21.02 11.82 49.27
CA GLY A 225 20.81 12.21 50.67
C GLY A 225 19.89 11.26 51.42
N VAL A 226 18.79 10.82 50.80
CA VAL A 226 17.81 9.92 51.44
C VAL A 226 18.44 8.56 51.78
N ASP A 227 19.19 7.96 50.86
CA ASP A 227 19.90 6.69 51.08
C ASP A 227 21.01 6.81 52.13
N SER A 228 21.52 8.03 52.34
CA SER A 228 22.45 8.38 53.41
C SER A 228 21.77 8.67 54.76
N GLY A 229 20.44 8.50 54.86
CA GLY A 229 19.66 8.65 56.08
C GLY A 229 19.13 10.07 56.34
N ALA A 230 19.19 10.98 55.36
CA ALA A 230 18.58 12.30 55.50
C ALA A 230 17.05 12.23 55.40
N PHE A 231 16.35 13.10 56.16
CA PHE A 231 14.91 13.29 55.99
C PHE A 231 14.63 14.09 54.73
N GLY A 232 13.68 13.60 53.92
CA GLY A 232 13.27 14.22 52.67
C GLY A 232 13.04 15.73 52.74
N LEU A 233 13.64 16.47 51.83
CA LEU A 233 13.42 17.91 51.67
C LEU A 233 12.49 18.17 50.49
N LYS A 234 11.32 18.75 50.78
CA LYS A 234 10.38 19.20 49.76
C LYS A 234 10.81 20.53 49.16
N LEU A 235 11.04 20.56 47.84
CA LEU A 235 11.43 21.75 47.09
C LEU A 235 10.51 21.96 45.88
N SER A 236 10.22 23.20 45.57
CA SER A 236 9.55 23.65 44.35
C SER A 236 10.58 24.11 43.32
N LEU A 237 10.49 23.59 42.10
CA LEU A 237 11.36 24.01 41.01
C LEU A 237 11.22 25.51 40.75
N ILE A 238 9.99 26.02 40.79
CA ILE A 238 9.69 27.41 40.48
C ILE A 238 9.89 28.32 41.70
N PHE A 239 9.31 27.95 42.85
CA PHE A 239 9.26 28.85 44.01
C PHE A 239 10.47 28.77 44.93
N ASP A 240 11.26 27.70 44.88
CA ASP A 240 12.47 27.56 45.70
C ASP A 240 13.73 27.66 44.85
N ILE A 241 13.83 26.93 43.73
CA ILE A 241 15.06 26.89 42.91
C ILE A 241 15.15 28.11 41.98
N VAL A 242 14.16 28.32 41.11
CA VAL A 242 14.13 29.43 40.16
C VAL A 242 14.06 30.78 40.91
N GLN A 243 13.20 30.89 41.93
CA GLN A 243 13.12 32.10 42.76
C GLN A 243 14.46 32.44 43.44
N ALA A 244 15.22 31.45 43.93
CA ALA A 244 16.52 31.70 44.58
C ALA A 244 17.53 32.37 43.65
N THR A 245 17.45 32.14 42.34
CA THR A 245 18.35 32.80 41.39
C THR A 245 17.95 34.26 41.12
N CYS A 246 16.71 34.65 41.43
CA CYS A 246 16.24 36.02 41.26
C CYS A 246 16.70 36.95 42.40
N GLU A 247 16.99 36.42 43.60
CA GLU A 247 17.36 37.18 44.80
C GLU A 247 18.86 37.05 45.13
N LYS A 248 19.55 38.18 45.33
CA LYS A 248 20.99 38.21 45.66
C LYS A 248 21.26 38.10 47.15
N ASP A 249 20.35 38.61 47.95
CA ASP A 249 20.54 38.87 49.37
C ASP A 249 20.02 37.65 50.14
N GLU A 250 20.94 36.87 50.68
CA GLU A 250 20.67 35.62 51.39
C GLU A 250 19.66 35.82 52.53
N GLN A 251 19.77 36.93 53.27
CA GLN A 251 18.87 37.25 54.37
C GLN A 251 17.43 37.47 53.85
N LYS A 252 17.29 38.17 52.73
CA LYS A 252 15.99 38.44 52.10
C LYS A 252 15.39 37.21 51.45
N PHE A 253 16.21 36.31 50.90
CA PHE A 253 15.74 35.02 50.41
C PHE A 253 15.16 34.18 51.56
N ILE A 254 15.87 34.10 52.68
CA ILE A 254 15.45 33.35 53.88
C ILE A 254 14.16 33.91 54.50
N GLU A 255 13.99 35.24 54.51
CA GLU A 255 12.81 35.91 55.06
C GLU A 255 11.57 35.82 54.15
N ASN A 256 11.75 35.54 52.86
CA ASN A 256 10.67 35.52 51.88
C ASN A 256 9.95 34.15 51.88
N ARG A 257 8.77 34.06 52.51
CA ARG A 257 7.86 32.91 52.37
C ARG A 257 6.72 33.17 51.40
N ILE A 258 7.02 33.70 50.21
CA ILE A 258 6.11 34.11 49.10
C ILE A 258 5.84 35.63 49.08
N GLY A 259 6.75 36.36 48.41
CA GLY A 259 6.54 37.57 47.60
C GLY A 259 5.95 38.85 48.23
N SER A 260 6.74 39.92 48.28
CA SER A 260 6.63 41.06 47.35
C SER A 260 7.71 42.12 47.65
N GLU A 261 8.30 42.65 46.57
CA GLU A 261 9.40 43.61 46.51
C GLU A 261 10.81 43.03 46.71
N LYS A 262 11.59 42.99 45.62
CA LYS A 262 12.93 43.60 45.51
C LYS A 262 13.61 43.37 44.15
N ILE A 263 14.63 44.21 43.88
CA ILE A 263 15.35 44.42 42.62
C ILE A 263 16.80 43.92 42.72
N GLU A 264 17.25 43.19 41.67
CA GLU A 264 18.60 42.85 41.14
C GLU A 264 19.60 42.06 42.02
N ASN A 265 20.21 40.93 41.60
CA ASN A 265 20.77 40.48 40.31
C ASN A 265 21.40 39.04 40.41
N ARG A 266 20.81 37.97 39.85
CA ARG A 266 21.49 36.90 39.07
C ARG A 266 20.42 36.27 38.17
N ARG A 267 19.84 37.17 37.38
CA ARG A 267 18.49 37.06 36.86
C ARG A 267 18.32 35.90 35.90
N ILE A 268 17.16 35.25 35.99
CA ILE A 268 16.61 34.37 34.96
C ILE A 268 16.15 35.23 33.79
N GLU A 269 16.43 34.81 32.57
CA GLU A 269 15.88 35.46 31.38
C GLU A 269 14.48 34.90 31.10
N MET A 270 13.46 35.76 31.21
CA MET A 270 12.13 35.45 30.70
C MET A 270 12.15 35.72 29.21
N HIS A 271 12.60 34.74 28.45
CA HIS A 271 12.85 34.99 27.04
C HIS A 271 11.56 35.09 26.21
N HIS A 272 10.49 34.33 26.54
CA HIS A 272 9.29 34.29 25.70
C HIS A 272 7.98 34.13 26.47
N THR A 273 7.04 35.01 26.15
CA THR A 273 5.61 34.77 26.31
C THR A 273 5.13 33.99 25.09
N LEU A 274 4.70 32.74 25.32
CA LEU A 274 4.25 31.87 24.24
C LEU A 274 2.78 32.15 23.95
N SER A 275 2.47 32.38 22.68
CA SER A 275 1.08 32.30 22.21
C SER A 275 0.69 30.83 22.19
N VAL A 276 -0.06 30.41 23.21
CA VAL A 276 -0.55 29.04 23.35
C VAL A 276 -2.05 28.99 23.10
N ARG A 277 -2.51 27.89 22.50
CA ARG A 277 -3.94 27.58 22.38
C ARG A 277 -4.27 26.30 23.14
N ASN A 278 -5.54 26.14 23.46
CA ASN A 278 -6.10 24.94 24.10
C ASN A 278 -5.41 24.57 25.42
N TYR A 279 -4.95 25.58 26.20
CA TYR A 279 -4.37 25.32 27.51
C TYR A 279 -5.40 24.65 28.42
N GLN A 280 -5.07 23.46 28.93
CA GLN A 280 -5.93 22.70 29.83
C GLN A 280 -5.11 21.96 30.89
N TYR A 281 -5.55 22.06 32.15
CA TYR A 281 -5.02 21.26 33.25
C TYR A 281 -5.69 19.88 33.27
N LEU A 282 -4.92 18.82 33.51
CA LEU A 282 -5.42 17.46 33.48
C LEU A 282 -6.01 17.05 34.83
N GLU A 283 -7.22 16.49 34.81
CA GLU A 283 -7.82 15.90 36.00
C GLU A 283 -7.07 14.61 36.41
N LYS A 284 -6.93 14.41 37.73
CA LYS A 284 -6.07 13.35 38.30
C LYS A 284 -6.63 11.92 38.18
N ASN A 285 -7.87 11.75 37.72
CA ASN A 285 -8.57 10.46 37.74
C ASN A 285 -8.74 9.89 36.33
N VAL A 286 -7.78 9.07 35.88
CA VAL A 286 -7.94 8.30 34.64
C VAL A 286 -7.69 6.82 34.91
N GLU A 287 -8.64 5.99 34.49
CA GLU A 287 -8.55 4.54 34.62
C GLU A 287 -7.54 3.90 33.66
N TRP A 288 -6.82 2.91 34.18
CA TRP A 288 -5.71 2.16 33.60
C TRP A 288 -6.04 1.25 32.39
N ARG A 289 -7.01 1.58 31.54
CA ARG A 289 -7.49 0.71 30.44
C ARG A 289 -7.20 1.20 29.03
N TYR A 290 -6.44 2.29 28.87
CA TYR A 290 -6.31 2.93 27.56
C TYR A 290 -5.52 2.12 26.52
N TRP A 291 -4.48 1.36 26.91
CA TRP A 291 -3.74 0.54 25.92
C TRP A 291 -4.61 -0.53 25.27
N ASN A 292 -5.58 -1.08 26.00
CA ASN A 292 -6.55 -2.01 25.42
C ASN A 292 -7.42 -1.30 24.38
N LYS A 293 -7.92 -0.10 24.70
CA LYS A 293 -8.68 0.72 23.74
C LYS A 293 -7.84 1.06 22.50
N PHE A 294 -6.61 1.54 22.72
CA PHE A 294 -5.67 1.90 21.65
C PHE A 294 -5.34 0.69 20.76
N TYR A 295 -5.10 -0.48 21.36
CA TYR A 295 -4.93 -1.74 20.64
C TYR A 295 -6.16 -2.06 19.79
N ASP A 296 -7.36 -1.99 20.37
CA ASP A 296 -8.62 -2.27 19.68
C ASP A 296 -8.84 -1.29 18.50
N ASP A 297 -8.48 -0.02 18.65
CA ASP A 297 -8.62 1.00 17.60
C ASP A 297 -7.63 0.81 16.44
N LEU A 298 -6.38 0.42 16.74
CA LEU A 298 -5.41 0.01 15.71
C LEU A 298 -5.91 -1.23 14.94
N MET A 299 -6.47 -2.21 15.66
CA MET A 299 -7.01 -3.44 15.07
C MET A 299 -8.20 -3.17 14.16
N LYS A 300 -9.13 -2.29 14.57
CA LYS A 300 -10.23 -1.82 13.70
C LYS A 300 -9.71 -1.15 12.43
N LYS A 301 -8.67 -0.32 12.54
CA LYS A 301 -8.06 0.36 11.38
C LYS A 301 -7.39 -0.62 10.42
N ILE A 302 -6.71 -1.66 10.91
CA ILE A 302 -6.16 -2.74 10.08
C ILE A 302 -7.28 -3.41 9.29
N VAL A 303 -8.37 -3.83 9.94
CA VAL A 303 -9.52 -4.48 9.27
C VAL A 303 -10.12 -3.54 8.21
N SER A 304 -10.32 -2.27 8.54
CA SER A 304 -10.84 -1.27 7.60
C SER A 304 -9.97 -1.14 6.35
N ILE A 305 -8.65 -1.15 6.47
CA ILE A 305 -7.76 -1.00 5.31
C ILE A 305 -7.67 -2.30 4.49
N VAL A 306 -7.61 -3.46 5.15
CA VAL A 306 -7.51 -4.76 4.45
C VAL A 306 -8.76 -5.08 3.63
N PHE A 307 -9.95 -4.72 4.15
CA PHE A 307 -11.23 -5.09 3.54
C PHE A 307 -11.95 -3.93 2.84
N THR A 308 -11.20 -2.96 2.30
CA THR A 308 -11.73 -1.88 1.45
C THR A 308 -11.03 -1.84 0.09
N ASP A 309 -11.71 -1.28 -0.91
CA ASP A 309 -11.21 -1.14 -2.29
C ASP A 309 -10.23 0.05 -2.45
N ARG A 310 -9.71 0.62 -1.35
CA ARG A 310 -8.73 1.72 -1.41
C ARG A 310 -7.36 1.21 -1.84
N GLU A 311 -6.66 2.04 -2.62
CA GLU A 311 -5.27 1.82 -3.07
C GLU A 311 -4.30 1.65 -1.90
N SER A 312 -3.09 1.16 -2.20
CA SER A 312 -2.06 0.83 -1.22
C SER A 312 -1.79 1.99 -0.26
N ASP A 313 -2.01 1.74 1.03
CA ASP A 313 -1.68 2.67 2.11
C ASP A 313 -0.45 2.14 2.86
N ASP A 314 0.63 2.93 2.86
CA ASP A 314 1.88 2.68 3.60
C ASP A 314 1.68 2.61 5.13
N SER A 315 0.45 2.79 5.61
CA SER A 315 0.08 2.66 7.02
C SER A 315 0.07 1.22 7.53
N LEU A 316 -0.22 0.20 6.70
CA LEU A 316 -0.40 -1.19 7.17
C LEU A 316 0.83 -1.75 7.91
N PRO A 317 2.05 -1.64 7.37
CA PRO A 317 3.26 -2.06 8.08
C PRO A 317 3.41 -1.37 9.44
N LYS A 318 3.12 -0.06 9.51
CA LYS A 318 3.21 0.73 10.75
C LYS A 318 2.15 0.31 11.77
N LEU A 319 0.92 0.03 11.32
CA LEU A 319 -0.16 -0.45 12.19
C LEU A 319 0.17 -1.82 12.78
N LEU A 320 0.61 -2.78 11.96
CA LEU A 320 1.02 -4.10 12.41
C LEU A 320 2.15 -4.01 13.45
N LYS A 321 3.20 -3.23 13.15
CA LYS A 321 4.29 -3.01 14.09
C LYS A 321 3.79 -2.43 15.42
N SER A 322 2.86 -1.48 15.38
CA SER A 322 2.26 -0.87 16.58
C SER A 322 1.52 -1.90 17.44
N VAL A 323 0.66 -2.72 16.82
CA VAL A 323 -0.11 -3.78 17.49
C VAL A 323 0.81 -4.84 18.11
N ILE A 324 1.83 -5.29 17.37
CA ILE A 324 2.81 -6.29 17.83
C ILE A 324 3.58 -5.76 19.04
N GLN A 325 4.10 -4.52 18.98
CA GLN A 325 4.86 -3.94 20.07
C GLN A 325 3.98 -3.69 21.31
N LEU A 326 2.75 -3.21 21.13
CA LEU A 326 1.81 -3.03 22.25
C LEU A 326 1.52 -4.34 22.96
N LYS A 327 1.21 -5.40 22.20
CA LYS A 327 0.92 -6.70 22.78
C LYS A 327 2.09 -7.25 23.58
N LYS A 328 3.32 -7.10 23.06
CA LYS A 328 4.55 -7.57 23.70
C LYS A 328 4.91 -6.77 24.96
N ILE A 329 4.83 -5.44 24.89
CA ILE A 329 5.28 -4.55 25.98
C ILE A 329 4.25 -4.51 27.12
N PHE A 330 2.96 -4.48 26.79
CA PHE A 330 1.87 -4.32 27.76
C PHE A 330 1.19 -5.64 28.14
N ASN A 331 1.63 -6.79 27.62
CA ASN A 331 1.03 -8.11 27.87
C ASN A 331 -0.49 -8.13 27.60
N ILE A 332 -0.91 -7.54 26.48
CA ILE A 332 -2.33 -7.41 26.14
C ILE A 332 -2.95 -8.79 25.85
N ASN A 333 -3.87 -9.23 26.71
CA ASN A 333 -4.62 -10.46 26.56
C ASN A 333 -5.83 -10.28 25.61
N ARG A 334 -5.55 -10.01 24.34
CA ARG A 334 -6.53 -9.87 23.25
C ARG A 334 -6.14 -10.73 22.05
N ASN A 335 -7.12 -10.98 21.18
CA ASN A 335 -6.92 -11.69 19.91
C ASN A 335 -5.79 -11.07 19.09
N SER A 336 -4.96 -11.92 18.46
CA SER A 336 -3.92 -11.46 17.54
C SER A 336 -4.52 -10.88 16.26
N TYR A 337 -3.73 -10.10 15.52
CA TYR A 337 -4.11 -9.64 14.18
C TYR A 337 -4.42 -10.82 13.26
N MET A 338 -3.69 -11.95 13.41
CA MET A 338 -3.94 -13.17 12.66
C MET A 338 -5.34 -13.72 12.91
N LYS A 339 -5.74 -13.91 14.18
CA LYS A 339 -7.08 -14.43 14.52
C LYS A 339 -8.20 -13.49 14.09
N LEU A 340 -7.99 -12.18 14.22
CA LEU A 340 -8.96 -11.19 13.77
C LEU A 340 -9.16 -11.24 12.26
N LEU A 341 -8.06 -11.26 11.48
CA LEU A 341 -8.13 -11.32 10.03
C LEU A 341 -8.66 -12.66 9.52
N GLU A 342 -8.31 -13.78 10.14
CA GLU A 342 -8.91 -15.10 9.87
C GLU A 342 -10.45 -15.04 10.02
N ASN A 343 -10.94 -14.52 11.14
CA ASN A 343 -12.37 -14.39 11.39
C ASN A 343 -13.07 -13.48 10.38
N GLU A 344 -12.42 -12.40 9.93
CA GLU A 344 -12.99 -11.50 8.93
C GLU A 344 -12.96 -12.08 7.52
N ILE A 345 -11.95 -12.86 7.13
CA ILE A 345 -11.88 -13.51 5.80
C ILE A 345 -13.16 -14.31 5.53
N SER A 346 -13.65 -15.07 6.51
CA SER A 346 -14.86 -15.90 6.37
C SER A 346 -16.15 -15.09 6.14
N LYS A 347 -16.17 -13.81 6.52
CA LYS A 347 -17.35 -12.92 6.48
C LYS A 347 -17.35 -11.97 5.29
N ARG A 348 -16.27 -11.94 4.51
CA ARG A 348 -16.02 -10.92 3.49
C ARG A 348 -15.90 -11.58 2.10
N PRO A 349 -16.13 -10.84 1.01
CA PRO A 349 -15.93 -11.37 -0.32
C PRO A 349 -14.50 -11.88 -0.54
N GLU A 350 -14.36 -13.00 -1.24
CA GLU A 350 -13.07 -13.69 -1.51
C GLU A 350 -12.02 -12.78 -2.15
N LYS A 351 -12.47 -11.71 -2.81
CA LYS A 351 -11.62 -10.68 -3.44
C LYS A 351 -10.61 -10.03 -2.49
N TYR A 352 -10.86 -10.03 -1.17
CA TYR A 352 -9.98 -9.47 -0.14
C TYR A 352 -9.04 -10.50 0.51
N THR A 353 -9.29 -11.79 0.30
CA THR A 353 -8.58 -12.88 0.99
C THR A 353 -7.07 -12.83 0.75
N ALA A 354 -6.64 -12.62 -0.50
CA ALA A 354 -5.21 -12.49 -0.82
C ALA A 354 -4.54 -11.35 -0.04
N ARG A 355 -5.18 -10.17 0.03
CA ARG A 355 -4.67 -9.01 0.78
C ARG A 355 -4.56 -9.30 2.28
N ALA A 356 -5.56 -9.98 2.84
CA ALA A 356 -5.54 -10.39 4.24
C ALA A 356 -4.41 -11.39 4.52
N LEU A 357 -4.22 -12.41 3.69
CA LEU A 357 -3.14 -13.39 3.83
C LEU A 357 -1.75 -12.75 3.74
N TYR A 358 -1.53 -11.84 2.79
CA TYR A 358 -0.29 -11.07 2.71
C TYR A 358 -0.06 -10.18 3.93
N THR A 359 -1.12 -9.59 4.48
CA THR A 359 -1.03 -8.78 5.70
C THR A 359 -0.62 -9.62 6.91
N ILE A 360 -1.16 -10.84 7.03
CA ILE A 360 -0.79 -11.78 8.10
C ILE A 360 0.67 -12.24 7.91
N ALA A 361 1.07 -12.61 6.69
CA ALA A 361 2.44 -13.00 6.37
C ALA A 361 3.45 -11.87 6.70
N LEU A 362 3.10 -10.62 6.41
CA LEU A 362 3.86 -9.45 6.80
C LEU A 362 4.01 -9.35 8.32
N GLY A 363 2.90 -9.51 9.06
CA GLY A 363 2.90 -9.50 10.53
C GLY A 363 3.81 -10.56 11.14
N LEU A 364 3.73 -11.81 10.66
CA LEU A 364 4.58 -12.91 11.14
C LEU A 364 6.07 -12.61 10.95
N THR A 365 6.43 -12.01 9.82
CA THR A 365 7.81 -11.60 9.56
C THR A 365 8.25 -10.49 10.52
N MET A 366 7.37 -9.55 10.87
CA MET A 366 7.66 -8.49 11.83
C MET A 366 7.85 -9.05 13.24
N GLU A 367 7.07 -10.05 13.64
CA GLU A 367 7.25 -10.75 14.91
C GLU A 367 8.59 -11.50 14.99
N ALA A 368 9.07 -12.04 13.86
CA ALA A 368 10.38 -12.67 13.74
C ALA A 368 11.58 -11.68 13.87
N ASN A 369 11.34 -10.36 13.92
CA ASN A 369 12.37 -9.31 14.11
C ASN A 369 13.62 -9.46 13.21
N SER A 370 13.46 -9.88 11.94
CA SER A 370 14.58 -10.09 10.99
C SER A 370 15.53 -11.26 11.30
N HIS A 371 15.23 -12.11 12.30
CA HIS A 371 16.09 -13.26 12.67
C HIS A 371 15.75 -14.55 11.91
N GLY A 372 14.81 -14.52 10.95
CA GLY A 372 14.32 -15.69 10.22
C GLY A 372 14.83 -15.85 8.78
N GLY A 373 15.75 -14.99 8.32
CA GLY A 373 16.29 -14.99 6.94
C GLY A 373 15.40 -14.28 5.91
N LEU A 374 15.80 -14.31 4.64
CA LEU A 374 15.09 -13.67 3.52
C LEU A 374 13.83 -14.46 3.09
N ARG A 375 12.87 -13.75 2.47
CA ARG A 375 11.61 -14.32 1.93
C ARG A 375 11.78 -15.06 0.60
N SER A 376 12.93 -15.68 0.37
CA SER A 376 13.25 -16.39 -0.88
C SER A 376 13.39 -17.89 -0.62
N GLY A 377 12.52 -18.72 -1.22
CA GLY A 377 12.62 -20.18 -1.18
C GLY A 377 11.27 -20.90 -1.39
N PRO A 378 11.28 -22.19 -1.74
CA PRO A 378 10.08 -22.95 -2.10
C PRO A 378 9.13 -23.12 -0.90
N ALA A 379 7.82 -23.02 -1.16
CA ALA A 379 6.75 -23.26 -0.18
C ALA A 379 6.36 -24.75 -0.09
N GLU A 380 7.25 -25.66 -0.49
CA GLU A 380 7.00 -27.11 -0.55
C GLU A 380 7.24 -27.77 0.83
N ASN A 381 6.28 -27.60 1.73
CA ASN A 381 6.26 -28.33 2.98
C ASN A 381 5.09 -29.33 2.98
N PRO A 382 5.34 -30.63 3.21
CA PRO A 382 4.31 -31.66 3.24
C PRO A 382 3.11 -31.35 4.13
N LYS A 383 3.32 -30.63 5.25
CA LYS A 383 2.26 -30.26 6.18
C LYS A 383 1.21 -29.31 5.59
N PHE A 384 1.60 -28.46 4.65
CA PHE A 384 0.69 -27.49 4.00
C PHE A 384 0.16 -28.00 2.66
N TYR A 385 0.78 -29.04 2.08
CA TYR A 385 0.47 -29.53 0.74
C TYR A 385 -1.01 -29.89 0.55
N SER A 386 -1.58 -30.67 1.46
CA SER A 386 -2.99 -31.11 1.37
C SER A 386 -3.98 -29.94 1.46
N ALA A 387 -3.70 -28.95 2.31
CA ALA A 387 -4.52 -27.75 2.44
C ALA A 387 -4.38 -26.84 1.21
N LEU A 388 -3.16 -26.62 0.71
CA LEU A 388 -2.92 -25.86 -0.53
C LEU A 388 -3.55 -26.54 -1.75
N GLN A 389 -3.57 -27.87 -1.81
CA GLN A 389 -4.26 -28.61 -2.87
C GLN A 389 -5.78 -28.46 -2.77
N ALA A 390 -6.35 -28.54 -1.56
CA ALA A 390 -7.78 -28.26 -1.34
C ALA A 390 -8.15 -26.81 -1.72
N LEU A 391 -7.27 -25.84 -1.43
CA LEU A 391 -7.40 -24.47 -1.89
C LEU A 391 -7.34 -24.34 -3.41
N ARG A 392 -6.66 -25.22 -4.14
CA ARG A 392 -6.70 -25.21 -5.62
C ARG A 392 -8.02 -25.78 -6.13
N ASN A 393 -8.55 -26.80 -5.45
CA ASN A 393 -9.72 -27.57 -5.90
C ASN A 393 -11.10 -26.93 -5.59
N GLY A 394 -11.18 -25.90 -4.76
CA GLY A 394 -12.44 -25.16 -4.53
C GLY A 394 -12.76 -24.92 -3.06
N VAL A 395 -12.09 -25.63 -2.17
CA VAL A 395 -12.47 -25.71 -0.75
C VAL A 395 -11.75 -24.62 0.05
N GLY A 396 -12.13 -23.37 -0.18
CA GLY A 396 -11.44 -22.16 0.33
C GLY A 396 -11.33 -22.08 1.85
N ASN A 397 -12.48 -21.96 2.54
CA ASN A 397 -12.50 -21.61 3.97
C ASN A 397 -11.97 -22.71 4.90
N GLU A 398 -12.36 -23.97 4.66
CA GLU A 398 -11.91 -25.10 5.49
C GLU A 398 -10.40 -25.36 5.33
N ALA A 399 -9.87 -25.21 4.11
CA ALA A 399 -8.44 -25.35 3.89
C ALA A 399 -7.65 -24.19 4.51
N LEU A 400 -8.14 -22.95 4.44
CA LEU A 400 -7.53 -21.82 5.14
C LEU A 400 -7.50 -22.04 6.66
N SER A 401 -8.61 -22.49 7.24
CA SER A 401 -8.66 -22.77 8.69
C SER A 401 -7.63 -23.82 9.12
N ARG A 402 -7.39 -24.86 8.29
CA ARG A 402 -6.32 -25.83 8.52
C ARG A 402 -4.93 -25.21 8.46
N ILE A 403 -4.68 -24.29 7.51
CA ILE A 403 -3.40 -23.57 7.41
C ILE A 403 -3.17 -22.71 8.67
N PHE A 404 -4.18 -21.93 9.09
CA PHE A 404 -4.07 -21.10 10.29
C PHE A 404 -3.84 -21.95 11.56
N THR A 405 -4.59 -23.03 11.73
CA THR A 405 -4.44 -23.94 12.87
C THR A 405 -3.04 -24.58 12.92
N GLU A 406 -2.50 -25.00 11.77
CA GLU A 406 -1.13 -25.53 11.71
C GLU A 406 -0.10 -24.46 12.11
N ILE A 407 -0.25 -23.24 11.61
CA ILE A 407 0.65 -22.12 11.95
C ILE A 407 0.60 -21.82 13.45
N GLU A 408 -0.61 -21.62 14.01
CA GLU A 408 -0.82 -21.30 15.43
C GLU A 408 -0.17 -22.32 16.36
N ASN A 409 -0.29 -23.61 16.04
CA ASN A 409 0.17 -24.68 16.93
C ASN A 409 1.66 -25.00 16.79
N ASN A 410 2.24 -24.87 15.58
CA ASN A 410 3.54 -25.49 15.27
C ASN A 410 4.60 -24.52 14.73
N TRP A 411 4.23 -23.27 14.39
CA TRP A 411 5.13 -22.35 13.67
C TRP A 411 5.35 -21.00 14.35
N MET A 412 4.73 -20.76 15.50
CA MET A 412 4.82 -19.50 16.27
C MET A 412 5.90 -19.54 17.38
N ASP A 413 6.67 -20.62 17.51
CA ASP A 413 7.65 -20.82 18.58
C ASP A 413 9.03 -20.21 18.27
N GLU A 414 9.44 -20.18 17.00
CA GLU A 414 10.76 -19.68 16.59
C GLU A 414 10.67 -18.66 15.43
N PRO A 415 11.50 -17.61 15.42
CA PRO A 415 11.52 -16.59 14.35
C PRO A 415 11.67 -17.17 12.93
N MET A 416 12.49 -18.22 12.78
CA MET A 416 12.68 -18.90 11.50
C MET A 416 11.41 -19.62 11.03
N ARG A 417 10.66 -20.23 11.95
CA ARG A 417 9.39 -20.89 11.63
C ARG A 417 8.32 -19.87 11.27
N MET A 418 8.20 -18.76 12.00
CA MET A 418 7.27 -17.68 11.63
C MET A 418 7.52 -17.16 10.21
N THR A 419 8.79 -16.97 9.84
CA THR A 419 9.19 -16.53 8.50
C THR A 419 8.85 -17.56 7.42
N ARG A 420 8.98 -18.85 7.72
CA ARG A 420 8.57 -19.94 6.81
C ARG A 420 7.05 -20.07 6.71
N ALA A 421 6.32 -19.89 7.81
CA ALA A 421 4.85 -19.88 7.82
C ALA A 421 4.29 -18.73 6.95
N ALA A 422 4.92 -17.55 7.00
CA ALA A 422 4.59 -16.44 6.11
C ALA A 422 4.62 -16.86 4.63
N ARG A 423 5.63 -17.63 4.19
CA ARG A 423 5.72 -18.13 2.80
C ARG A 423 4.56 -19.03 2.41
N HIS A 424 4.07 -19.86 3.33
CA HIS A 424 2.90 -20.72 3.06
C HIS A 424 1.59 -19.91 2.94
N LEU A 425 1.45 -18.82 3.71
CA LEU A 425 0.34 -17.88 3.54
C LEU A 425 0.43 -17.11 2.21
N GLU A 426 1.64 -16.71 1.80
CA GLU A 426 1.87 -16.08 0.48
C GLU A 426 1.53 -17.05 -0.66
N ALA A 427 1.92 -18.33 -0.55
CA ALA A 427 1.55 -19.37 -1.50
C ALA A 427 0.02 -19.57 -1.57
N ALA A 428 -0.67 -19.55 -0.42
CA ALA A 428 -2.12 -19.58 -0.38
C ALA A 428 -2.73 -18.33 -1.06
N ALA A 429 -2.17 -17.14 -0.81
CA ALA A 429 -2.61 -15.90 -1.44
C ALA A 429 -2.47 -15.95 -2.97
N GLN A 430 -1.37 -16.52 -3.48
CA GLN A 430 -1.14 -16.72 -4.91
C GLN A 430 -2.18 -17.65 -5.57
N ILE A 431 -2.69 -18.66 -4.85
CA ILE A 431 -3.79 -19.50 -5.36
C ILE A 431 -5.07 -18.66 -5.54
N PHE A 432 -5.41 -17.81 -4.58
CA PHE A 432 -6.57 -16.90 -4.70
C PHE A 432 -6.40 -15.88 -5.83
N ILE A 433 -5.18 -15.36 -6.01
CA ILE A 433 -4.86 -14.47 -7.14
C ILE A 433 -5.03 -15.22 -8.46
N SER A 434 -4.45 -16.41 -8.59
CA SER A 434 -4.58 -17.26 -9.79
C SER A 434 -6.03 -17.50 -10.14
N ARG A 435 -6.87 -17.88 -9.18
CA ARG A 435 -8.31 -18.10 -9.41
C ARG A 435 -9.03 -16.86 -9.89
N ARG A 436 -8.70 -15.70 -9.33
CA ARG A 436 -9.30 -14.44 -9.76
C ARG A 436 -8.85 -14.07 -11.17
N VAL A 437 -7.59 -14.34 -11.50
CA VAL A 437 -7.08 -14.20 -12.87
C VAL A 437 -7.81 -15.18 -13.79
N ASP A 438 -8.00 -16.44 -13.39
CA ASP A 438 -8.73 -17.45 -14.17
C ASP A 438 -10.19 -17.00 -14.40
N GLN A 439 -10.89 -16.54 -13.36
CA GLN A 439 -12.24 -15.96 -13.49
C GLN A 439 -12.28 -14.73 -14.41
N PHE A 440 -11.24 -13.90 -14.36
CA PHE A 440 -11.13 -12.74 -15.25
C PHE A 440 -10.87 -13.18 -16.70
N CYS A 441 -10.04 -14.20 -16.89
CA CYS A 441 -9.71 -14.78 -18.20
C CYS A 441 -10.89 -15.56 -18.78
N ASP A 442 -11.70 -16.23 -17.97
CA ASP A 442 -12.93 -16.93 -18.39
C ASP A 442 -13.94 -15.96 -19.04
N ASN A 443 -13.83 -14.64 -18.80
CA ASN A 443 -14.63 -13.62 -19.50
C ASN A 443 -14.17 -13.36 -20.95
N TYR A 444 -12.98 -13.81 -21.33
CA TYR A 444 -12.43 -13.63 -22.67
C TYR A 444 -12.39 -14.97 -23.43
N PRO A 445 -12.89 -15.03 -24.68
CA PRO A 445 -12.95 -16.27 -25.44
C PRO A 445 -11.58 -16.77 -25.95
N ILE A 446 -10.52 -15.98 -25.78
CA ILE A 446 -9.14 -16.29 -26.12
C ILE A 446 -8.27 -15.72 -25.01
N ALA A 447 -7.51 -16.57 -24.34
CA ALA A 447 -6.62 -16.17 -23.24
C ALA A 447 -5.28 -16.92 -23.32
N CYS A 448 -4.21 -16.21 -22.94
CA CYS A 448 -2.88 -16.78 -22.76
C CYS A 448 -2.37 -16.42 -21.36
N THR A 449 -2.13 -17.44 -20.54
CA THR A 449 -1.55 -17.27 -19.21
C THR A 449 -0.16 -17.88 -19.20
N ILE A 450 0.82 -17.13 -18.72
CA ILE A 450 2.22 -17.58 -18.65
C ILE A 450 2.66 -17.54 -17.20
N GLY A 451 3.32 -18.60 -16.74
CA GLY A 451 3.82 -18.67 -15.36
C GLY A 451 4.90 -19.72 -15.19
N GLU A 452 5.49 -19.75 -13.99
CA GLU A 452 6.52 -20.72 -13.63
C GLU A 452 5.95 -22.15 -13.60
N HIS A 453 6.75 -23.12 -14.03
CA HIS A 453 6.44 -24.54 -13.98
C HIS A 453 7.47 -25.27 -13.11
N GLY A 454 7.02 -26.20 -12.27
CA GLY A 454 7.88 -26.90 -11.31
C GLY A 454 8.87 -27.88 -11.95
N GLU A 455 8.62 -28.29 -13.20
CA GLU A 455 9.54 -29.11 -13.99
C GLU A 455 10.35 -28.23 -14.94
N ARG A 456 11.60 -28.64 -15.21
CA ARG A 456 12.50 -27.95 -16.14
C ARG A 456 12.00 -28.08 -17.58
N GLY A 457 11.96 -26.97 -18.31
CA GLY A 457 11.54 -26.96 -19.72
C GLY A 457 10.50 -25.89 -20.04
N VAL A 458 10.05 -25.89 -21.29
CA VAL A 458 8.97 -25.01 -21.76
C VAL A 458 7.78 -25.88 -22.10
N PHE A 459 6.67 -25.65 -21.41
CA PHE A 459 5.46 -26.47 -21.50
C PHE A 459 4.32 -25.66 -22.09
N GLN A 460 3.62 -26.24 -23.06
CA GLN A 460 2.33 -25.74 -23.51
C GLN A 460 1.20 -26.57 -22.91
N ILE A 461 0.17 -25.91 -22.42
CA ILE A 461 -1.10 -26.51 -22.03
C ILE A 461 -2.17 -25.89 -22.92
N GLN A 462 -2.85 -26.69 -23.73
CA GLN A 462 -3.93 -26.21 -24.59
C GLN A 462 -5.26 -26.61 -23.97
N ASN A 463 -6.18 -25.66 -23.78
CA ASN A 463 -7.53 -25.90 -23.23
C ASN A 463 -7.53 -26.78 -21.95
N ARG A 464 -6.57 -26.53 -21.05
CA ARG A 464 -6.39 -27.27 -19.79
C ARG A 464 -6.16 -28.79 -19.93
N GLU A 465 -5.66 -29.24 -21.08
CA GLU A 465 -5.24 -30.63 -21.29
C GLU A 465 -3.84 -30.94 -20.69
N LYS A 466 -3.29 -32.13 -20.97
CA LYS A 466 -1.97 -32.53 -20.47
C LYS A 466 -0.87 -31.58 -20.99
N PRO A 467 0.12 -31.22 -20.16
CA PRO A 467 1.27 -30.43 -20.61
C PRO A 467 2.03 -31.11 -21.75
N TYR A 468 2.39 -30.33 -22.75
CA TYR A 468 3.23 -30.71 -23.88
C TYR A 468 4.57 -29.96 -23.78
N GLU A 469 5.66 -30.68 -23.52
CA GLU A 469 6.99 -30.10 -23.46
C GLU A 469 7.54 -29.81 -24.87
N ILE A 470 8.19 -28.66 -25.03
CA ILE A 470 8.78 -28.22 -26.29
C ILE A 470 10.26 -27.96 -26.07
N SER A 471 11.13 -28.79 -26.67
CA SER A 471 12.59 -28.63 -26.56
C SER A 471 13.20 -27.86 -27.75
N ASN A 472 12.72 -28.13 -28.97
CA ASN A 472 13.18 -27.50 -30.21
C ASN A 472 12.04 -26.74 -30.89
N PHE A 473 12.11 -25.41 -30.84
CA PHE A 473 11.06 -24.54 -31.39
C PHE A 473 11.07 -24.54 -32.91
N ARG A 474 12.25 -24.64 -33.54
CA ARG A 474 12.36 -24.63 -35.01
C ARG A 474 11.72 -25.87 -35.63
N ALA A 475 11.97 -27.04 -35.05
CA ALA A 475 11.33 -28.28 -35.45
C ALA A 475 9.81 -28.21 -35.22
N ALA A 476 9.37 -27.77 -34.03
CA ALA A 476 7.95 -27.70 -33.69
C ALA A 476 7.16 -26.73 -34.59
N CYS A 477 7.70 -25.53 -34.89
CA CYS A 477 7.00 -24.55 -35.74
C CYS A 477 6.92 -24.97 -37.22
N SER A 478 7.85 -25.81 -37.70
CA SER A 478 7.83 -26.33 -39.07
C SER A 478 6.84 -27.47 -39.31
N THR A 479 6.20 -27.98 -38.25
CA THR A 479 5.26 -29.11 -38.29
C THR A 479 3.85 -28.64 -37.95
N PRO A 480 2.96 -28.38 -38.94
CA PRO A 480 1.63 -27.82 -38.68
C PRO A 480 0.72 -28.71 -37.84
N SER A 481 0.96 -30.02 -37.78
CA SER A 481 0.25 -30.96 -36.92
C SER A 481 0.72 -30.94 -35.47
N ASN A 482 1.82 -30.24 -35.15
CA ASN A 482 2.31 -30.13 -33.79
C ASN A 482 1.39 -29.21 -32.97
N PRO A 483 0.88 -29.65 -31.80
CA PRO A 483 -0.01 -28.84 -30.96
C PRO A 483 0.64 -27.52 -30.52
N ALA A 484 1.97 -27.48 -30.40
CA ALA A 484 2.73 -26.30 -30.02
C ALA A 484 3.28 -25.48 -31.19
N CYS A 485 2.85 -25.76 -32.42
CA CYS A 485 3.36 -25.08 -33.62
C CYS A 485 3.27 -23.54 -33.51
N LEU A 486 2.14 -23.01 -33.00
CA LEU A 486 1.93 -21.57 -32.85
C LEU A 486 2.86 -20.95 -31.80
N LEU A 487 2.93 -21.53 -30.60
CA LEU A 487 3.81 -21.05 -29.53
C LEU A 487 5.28 -21.10 -29.99
N ALA A 488 5.69 -22.20 -30.60
CA ALA A 488 7.03 -22.35 -31.13
C ALA A 488 7.34 -21.29 -32.21
N ALA A 489 6.39 -21.00 -33.11
CA ALA A 489 6.57 -19.95 -34.11
C ALA A 489 6.69 -18.55 -33.49
N CYS A 490 5.93 -18.26 -32.44
CA CYS A 490 6.06 -17.02 -31.66
C CYS A 490 7.47 -16.89 -31.05
N LEU A 491 7.98 -17.94 -30.40
CA LEU A 491 9.31 -17.94 -29.80
C LEU A 491 10.43 -17.82 -30.84
N VAL A 492 10.31 -18.52 -31.98
CA VAL A 492 11.22 -18.38 -33.13
C VAL A 492 11.19 -16.97 -33.70
N SER A 493 10.02 -16.32 -33.76
CA SER A 493 9.91 -14.95 -34.26
C SER A 493 10.68 -13.94 -33.40
N LEU A 494 10.81 -14.22 -32.09
CA LEU A 494 11.60 -13.46 -31.12
C LEU A 494 13.10 -13.83 -31.12
N GLY A 495 13.52 -14.82 -31.92
CA GLY A 495 14.91 -15.22 -32.07
C GLY A 495 15.33 -16.43 -31.23
N PHE A 496 14.40 -17.11 -30.55
CA PHE A 496 14.70 -18.30 -29.77
C PHE A 496 14.48 -19.57 -30.60
N GLU A 497 15.50 -20.42 -30.69
CA GLU A 497 15.41 -21.70 -31.42
C GLU A 497 15.17 -22.91 -30.50
N THR A 498 15.55 -22.81 -29.22
CA THR A 498 15.47 -23.91 -28.24
C THR A 498 14.96 -23.45 -26.88
N SER A 499 14.37 -24.38 -26.11
CA SER A 499 13.90 -24.12 -24.75
C SER A 499 15.00 -23.60 -23.84
N TYR A 500 16.20 -24.16 -23.95
CA TYR A 500 17.37 -23.72 -23.19
C TYR A 500 17.69 -22.23 -23.43
N SER A 501 17.73 -21.80 -24.70
CA SER A 501 18.04 -20.41 -25.04
C SER A 501 17.02 -19.42 -24.47
N PHE A 502 15.74 -19.80 -24.49
CA PHE A 502 14.66 -18.97 -23.97
C PHE A 502 14.65 -18.90 -22.45
N LEU A 503 14.75 -20.06 -21.78
CA LEU A 503 14.72 -20.14 -20.31
C LEU A 503 15.90 -19.38 -19.67
N LYS A 504 17.08 -19.45 -20.29
CA LYS A 504 18.27 -18.71 -19.85
C LYS A 504 18.03 -17.19 -19.88
N GLU A 505 17.44 -16.68 -20.96
CA GLU A 505 17.16 -15.24 -21.10
C GLU A 505 16.01 -14.80 -20.18
N ALA A 506 14.98 -15.63 -20.05
CA ALA A 506 13.83 -15.33 -19.19
C ALA A 506 14.16 -15.41 -17.69
N GLY A 507 15.22 -16.11 -17.30
CA GLY A 507 15.63 -16.26 -15.90
C GLY A 507 14.80 -17.28 -15.11
N PHE A 508 14.28 -18.32 -15.77
CA PHE A 508 13.46 -19.37 -15.14
C PHE A 508 14.02 -20.77 -15.44
N GLU A 509 13.85 -21.72 -14.52
CA GLU A 509 14.18 -23.13 -14.77
C GLU A 509 13.08 -23.85 -15.59
N GLY A 510 11.82 -23.45 -15.44
CA GLY A 510 10.68 -24.01 -16.13
C GLY A 510 9.55 -22.99 -16.30
N ILE A 511 8.95 -22.94 -17.51
CA ILE A 511 7.84 -22.03 -17.83
C ILE A 511 6.70 -22.80 -18.47
N ARG A 512 5.47 -22.50 -18.06
CA ARG A 512 4.23 -22.98 -18.70
C ARG A 512 3.50 -21.85 -19.42
N PHE A 513 3.01 -22.17 -20.61
CA PHE A 513 2.09 -21.38 -21.41
C PHE A 513 0.74 -22.09 -21.48
N CYS A 514 -0.28 -21.53 -20.85
CA CYS A 514 -1.67 -21.99 -20.95
C CYS A 514 -2.37 -21.21 -22.05
N LEU A 515 -2.78 -21.89 -23.12
CA LEU A 515 -3.47 -21.31 -24.27
C LEU A 515 -4.91 -21.82 -24.26
N ASP A 516 -5.84 -20.95 -23.86
CA ASP A 516 -7.26 -21.28 -23.73
C ASP A 516 -8.07 -20.56 -24.81
N THR A 517 -8.94 -21.30 -25.51
CA THR A 517 -9.91 -20.69 -26.42
C THR A 517 -11.22 -21.46 -26.48
N SER A 518 -12.33 -20.73 -26.40
CA SER A 518 -13.69 -21.25 -26.62
C SER A 518 -14.13 -21.15 -28.09
N ILE A 519 -13.29 -20.60 -28.98
CA ILE A 519 -13.60 -20.39 -30.39
C ILE A 519 -12.95 -21.50 -31.23
N PRO A 520 -13.72 -22.25 -32.04
CA PRO A 520 -13.16 -23.29 -32.91
C PRO A 520 -12.11 -22.77 -33.88
N GLN A 521 -11.09 -23.60 -34.16
CA GLN A 521 -10.12 -23.30 -35.21
C GLN A 521 -10.82 -23.18 -36.57
N GLY A 522 -10.44 -22.20 -37.38
CA GLY A 522 -11.11 -21.96 -38.67
C GLY A 522 -12.47 -21.26 -38.53
N SER A 523 -12.74 -20.60 -37.39
CA SER A 523 -13.93 -19.77 -37.15
C SER A 523 -14.07 -18.56 -38.09
N GLY A 524 -12.96 -18.05 -38.63
CA GLY A 524 -12.94 -16.80 -39.38
C GLY A 524 -12.91 -15.53 -38.53
N LEU A 525 -12.71 -15.65 -37.21
CA LEU A 525 -12.59 -14.52 -36.27
C LEU A 525 -11.13 -14.17 -35.90
N GLY A 526 -10.13 -14.73 -36.60
CA GLY A 526 -8.72 -14.43 -36.34
C GLY A 526 -8.13 -15.06 -35.08
N THR A 527 -8.73 -16.14 -34.57
CA THR A 527 -8.34 -16.79 -33.30
C THR A 527 -6.84 -17.05 -33.16
N SER A 528 -6.18 -17.55 -34.22
CA SER A 528 -4.74 -17.84 -34.20
C SER A 528 -3.88 -16.58 -34.11
N SER A 529 -4.23 -15.52 -34.83
CA SER A 529 -3.50 -14.25 -34.83
C SER A 529 -3.69 -13.49 -33.52
N ILE A 530 -4.90 -13.55 -32.93
CA ILE A 530 -5.20 -13.01 -31.59
C ILE A 530 -4.38 -13.76 -30.53
N MET A 531 -4.37 -15.09 -30.57
CA MET A 531 -3.57 -15.90 -29.64
C MET A 531 -2.07 -15.64 -29.80
N ALA A 532 -1.57 -15.51 -31.03
CA ALA A 532 -0.18 -15.14 -31.30
C ALA A 532 0.17 -13.78 -30.67
N ALA A 533 -0.69 -12.78 -30.82
CA ALA A 533 -0.52 -11.47 -30.23
C ALA A 533 -0.45 -11.55 -28.69
N ALA A 534 -1.32 -12.35 -28.06
CA ALA A 534 -1.33 -12.56 -26.62
C ALA A 534 -0.04 -13.25 -26.12
N ILE A 535 0.40 -14.31 -26.80
CA ILE A 535 1.66 -15.02 -26.50
C ILE A 535 2.84 -14.05 -26.61
N LEU A 536 2.96 -13.33 -27.71
CA LEU A 536 4.07 -12.40 -27.95
C LEU A 536 4.09 -11.27 -26.93
N LYS A 537 2.93 -10.68 -26.62
CA LYS A 537 2.81 -9.62 -25.61
C LYS A 537 3.23 -10.11 -24.22
N GLY A 538 2.71 -11.25 -23.78
CA GLY A 538 3.08 -11.85 -22.50
C GLY A 538 4.55 -12.24 -22.42
N THR A 539 5.09 -12.84 -23.49
CA THR A 539 6.50 -13.27 -23.54
C THR A 539 7.45 -12.08 -23.49
N ARG A 540 7.15 -10.99 -24.22
CA ARG A 540 7.94 -9.76 -24.16
C ARG A 540 7.96 -9.16 -22.75
N ARG A 541 6.84 -9.24 -22.02
CA ARG A 541 6.77 -8.77 -20.64
C ARG A 541 7.68 -9.57 -19.71
N ILE A 542 7.74 -10.89 -19.89
CA ILE A 542 8.64 -11.79 -19.15
C ILE A 542 10.10 -11.46 -19.43
N LEU A 543 10.44 -11.18 -20.68
CA LEU A 543 11.80 -10.82 -21.10
C LEU A 543 12.19 -9.37 -20.75
N GLY A 544 11.34 -8.62 -20.04
CA GLY A 544 11.62 -7.21 -19.71
C GLY A 544 11.61 -6.27 -20.92
N LEU A 545 11.02 -6.68 -22.05
CA LEU A 545 10.98 -5.92 -23.31
C LEU A 545 9.72 -5.06 -23.47
N ALA A 546 8.92 -4.93 -22.42
CA ALA A 546 7.62 -4.27 -22.46
C ALA A 546 7.75 -2.84 -21.93
N ASP A 547 8.23 -1.90 -22.76
CA ASP A 547 8.20 -0.44 -22.54
C ASP A 547 8.69 0.30 -23.81
N TYR A 548 7.99 0.15 -24.95
CA TYR A 548 8.32 0.92 -26.16
C TYR A 548 7.10 1.72 -26.64
N GLU A 549 7.33 2.97 -27.06
CA GLU A 549 6.38 3.68 -27.92
C GLU A 549 6.04 2.80 -29.13
N ASN A 550 4.75 2.67 -29.46
CA ASN A 550 4.23 1.85 -30.54
C ASN A 550 4.29 0.31 -30.34
N GLU A 551 4.21 -0.18 -29.09
CA GLU A 551 4.15 -1.64 -28.79
C GLU A 551 3.15 -2.40 -29.68
N ASN A 552 1.94 -1.87 -29.86
CA ASN A 552 0.91 -2.51 -30.68
C ASN A 552 1.32 -2.63 -32.15
N GLU A 553 1.98 -1.63 -32.73
CA GLU A 553 2.48 -1.70 -34.12
C GLU A 553 3.54 -2.79 -34.28
N ALA A 554 4.50 -2.85 -33.34
CA ALA A 554 5.52 -3.89 -33.32
C ALA A 554 4.91 -5.29 -33.19
N LEU A 555 3.93 -5.46 -32.29
CA LEU A 555 3.21 -6.73 -32.13
C LEU A 555 2.46 -7.13 -33.41
N VAL A 556 1.83 -6.18 -34.12
CA VAL A 556 1.17 -6.47 -35.40
C VAL A 556 2.17 -7.04 -36.42
N GLN A 557 3.35 -6.43 -36.54
CA GLN A 557 4.41 -6.90 -37.44
C GLN A 557 5.00 -8.25 -37.02
N MET A 558 5.15 -8.48 -35.72
CA MET A 558 5.62 -9.77 -35.19
C MET A 558 4.63 -10.90 -35.49
N VAL A 559 3.32 -10.66 -35.33
CA VAL A 559 2.30 -11.65 -35.71
C VAL A 559 2.34 -11.95 -37.22
N LEU A 560 2.55 -10.93 -38.06
CA LEU A 560 2.77 -11.16 -39.50
C LEU A 560 3.98 -12.07 -39.74
N LYS A 561 5.09 -11.84 -39.04
CA LYS A 561 6.28 -12.70 -39.13
C LYS A 561 5.97 -14.13 -38.69
N VAL A 562 5.22 -14.32 -37.61
CA VAL A 562 4.76 -15.64 -37.13
C VAL A 562 3.95 -16.37 -38.20
N GLU A 563 3.00 -15.69 -38.85
CA GLU A 563 2.19 -16.29 -39.92
C GLU A 563 3.02 -16.69 -41.15
N GLN A 564 4.08 -15.92 -41.46
CA GLN A 564 5.02 -16.29 -42.52
C GLN A 564 5.86 -17.52 -42.12
N ILE A 565 6.36 -17.60 -40.88
CA ILE A 565 7.08 -18.76 -40.36
C ILE A 565 6.23 -20.02 -40.46
N MET A 566 4.93 -19.92 -40.12
CA MET A 566 4.00 -21.03 -40.20
C MET A 566 3.50 -21.33 -41.62
N THR A 567 3.89 -20.55 -42.62
CA THR A 567 3.44 -20.64 -44.02
C THR A 567 1.92 -20.59 -44.19
N THR A 568 1.20 -20.04 -43.20
CA THR A 568 -0.26 -19.92 -43.24
C THR A 568 -0.66 -18.82 -44.21
N GLY A 569 0.11 -17.72 -44.22
CA GLY A 569 -0.11 -16.56 -45.08
C GLY A 569 -1.44 -15.88 -44.75
N GLY A 570 -1.38 -14.64 -44.27
CA GLY A 570 -2.55 -13.89 -43.80
C GLY A 570 -2.46 -12.39 -44.09
N GLY A 571 -3.56 -11.71 -43.80
CA GLY A 571 -3.61 -10.25 -43.76
C GLY A 571 -3.26 -9.74 -42.38
N TRP A 572 -3.25 -8.41 -42.19
CA TRP A 572 -2.90 -7.79 -40.91
C TRP A 572 -4.10 -7.42 -40.05
N GLN A 573 -5.33 -7.58 -40.56
CA GLN A 573 -6.54 -7.06 -39.93
C GLN A 573 -6.91 -7.77 -38.62
N ASP A 574 -6.57 -9.06 -38.47
CA ASP A 574 -6.97 -9.86 -37.32
C ASP A 574 -6.21 -9.41 -36.05
N GLN A 575 -4.90 -9.22 -36.16
CA GLN A 575 -4.06 -8.71 -35.06
C GLN A 575 -4.28 -7.21 -34.77
N VAL A 576 -4.60 -6.39 -35.78
CA VAL A 576 -5.06 -5.01 -35.53
C VAL A 576 -6.39 -5.02 -34.79
N GLY A 577 -7.29 -5.92 -35.17
CA GLY A 577 -8.56 -6.17 -34.48
C GLY A 577 -8.38 -6.51 -33.00
N ALA A 578 -7.35 -7.30 -32.69
CA ALA A 578 -7.00 -7.78 -31.35
C ALA A 578 -6.37 -6.71 -30.45
N LEU A 579 -5.41 -5.95 -30.99
CA LEU A 579 -4.51 -5.10 -30.19
C LEU A 579 -5.06 -3.69 -29.96
N TYR A 580 -5.87 -3.19 -30.88
CA TYR A 580 -6.49 -1.87 -30.78
C TYR A 580 -7.95 -2.03 -30.36
N PRO A 581 -8.43 -1.42 -29.26
CA PRO A 581 -9.80 -1.61 -28.79
C PRO A 581 -10.84 -0.90 -29.68
N GLY A 582 -12.12 -1.24 -29.46
CA GLY A 582 -13.26 -0.56 -30.08
C GLY A 582 -13.35 -0.74 -31.59
N LEU A 583 -14.12 0.17 -32.21
CA LEU A 583 -14.28 0.27 -33.66
C LEU A 583 -13.16 1.13 -34.25
N LYS A 584 -12.52 0.63 -35.30
CA LYS A 584 -11.39 1.31 -35.95
C LYS A 584 -11.39 1.12 -37.45
N ILE A 585 -10.74 2.05 -38.13
CA ILE A 585 -10.31 1.93 -39.52
C ILE A 585 -8.80 1.87 -39.51
N ALA A 586 -8.25 0.94 -40.28
CA ALA A 586 -6.82 0.82 -40.41
C ALA A 586 -6.42 0.94 -41.88
N THR A 587 -5.31 1.64 -42.14
CA THR A 587 -4.77 1.88 -43.48
C THR A 587 -3.28 1.63 -43.50
N VAL A 588 -2.76 1.25 -44.65
CA VAL A 588 -1.31 1.14 -44.86
C VAL A 588 -0.82 2.41 -45.54
N ARG A 589 0.10 3.14 -44.92
CA ARG A 589 0.84 4.27 -45.52
C ARG A 589 2.32 4.12 -45.16
N ASP A 590 3.21 4.40 -46.10
CA ASP A 590 4.67 4.30 -45.90
C ASP A 590 5.12 2.94 -45.32
N ASN A 591 4.49 1.85 -45.77
CA ASN A 591 4.69 0.49 -45.27
C ASN A 591 4.42 0.29 -43.77
N ARG A 592 3.65 1.20 -43.15
CA ARG A 592 3.21 1.14 -41.76
C ARG A 592 1.69 1.11 -41.67
N ILE A 593 1.18 0.52 -40.58
CA ILE A 593 -0.25 0.42 -40.33
C ILE A 593 -0.65 1.59 -39.44
N HIS A 594 -1.53 2.45 -39.96
CA HIS A 594 -2.15 3.52 -39.21
C HIS A 594 -3.56 3.13 -38.79
N VAL A 595 -3.85 3.24 -37.50
CA VAL A 595 -5.16 2.92 -36.92
C VAL A 595 -5.84 4.20 -36.47
N GLU A 596 -7.04 4.44 -36.98
CA GLU A 596 -7.93 5.52 -36.60
C GLU A 596 -9.12 4.95 -35.84
N HIS A 597 -9.30 5.36 -34.58
CA HIS A 597 -10.46 4.96 -33.78
C HIS A 597 -11.69 5.78 -34.15
N LEU A 598 -12.83 5.11 -34.33
CA LEU A 598 -14.10 5.76 -34.59
C LEU A 598 -14.89 5.89 -33.28
N PRO A 599 -15.25 7.10 -32.84
CA PRO A 599 -16.11 7.27 -31.68
C PRO A 599 -17.50 6.70 -31.99
N LEU A 600 -17.98 5.80 -31.14
CA LEU A 600 -19.36 5.32 -31.19
C LEU A 600 -20.19 6.05 -30.14
N ASN A 601 -21.31 6.62 -30.56
CA ASN A 601 -22.28 7.16 -29.61
C ASN A 601 -23.00 5.99 -28.87
N ALA A 602 -23.49 6.27 -27.67
CA ALA A 602 -24.09 5.26 -26.80
C ALA A 602 -25.33 4.61 -27.45
N ASP A 603 -26.11 5.38 -28.20
CA ASP A 603 -27.32 4.90 -28.88
C ASP A 603 -27.00 3.86 -29.95
N PHE A 604 -25.95 4.08 -30.73
CA PHE A 604 -25.54 3.13 -31.75
C PHE A 604 -24.88 1.89 -31.14
N CYS A 605 -24.13 2.02 -30.04
CA CYS A 605 -23.67 0.87 -29.27
C CYS A 605 -24.86 0.01 -28.77
N HIS A 606 -25.92 0.65 -28.28
CA HIS A 606 -27.14 -0.03 -27.86
C HIS A 606 -27.81 -0.78 -29.03
N GLU A 607 -27.92 -0.14 -30.20
CA GLU A 607 -28.44 -0.77 -31.40
C GLU A 607 -27.57 -1.96 -31.86
N ILE A 608 -26.24 -1.85 -31.76
CA ILE A 608 -25.33 -2.98 -32.03
C ILE A 608 -25.61 -4.15 -31.09
N HIS A 609 -25.65 -3.92 -29.77
CA HIS A 609 -25.90 -4.98 -28.78
C HIS A 609 -27.26 -5.65 -28.98
N LYS A 610 -28.24 -4.89 -29.45
CA LYS A 610 -29.62 -5.35 -29.67
C LYS A 610 -29.78 -6.12 -30.99
N ARG A 611 -29.11 -5.72 -32.06
CA ARG A 611 -29.42 -6.17 -33.43
C ARG A 611 -28.29 -6.94 -34.12
N LEU A 612 -27.04 -6.80 -33.69
CA LEU A 612 -25.92 -7.54 -34.28
C LEU A 612 -25.75 -8.89 -33.57
N MET A 613 -25.90 -9.96 -34.35
CA MET A 613 -25.64 -11.32 -33.89
C MET A 613 -24.66 -12.04 -34.81
N ILE A 614 -24.02 -13.09 -34.30
CA ILE A 614 -23.18 -13.99 -35.09
C ILE A 614 -23.67 -15.43 -34.99
N ILE A 615 -23.65 -16.15 -36.10
CA ILE A 615 -24.05 -17.56 -36.18
C ILE A 615 -22.86 -18.39 -36.60
N TYR A 616 -22.43 -19.33 -35.76
CA TYR A 616 -21.47 -20.35 -36.14
C TYR A 616 -22.17 -21.40 -37.02
N THR A 617 -21.66 -21.59 -38.24
CA THR A 617 -22.26 -22.45 -39.27
C THR A 617 -22.02 -23.95 -39.04
N GLY A 618 -21.37 -24.35 -37.94
CA GLY A 618 -21.10 -25.74 -37.59
C GLY A 618 -19.90 -26.37 -38.32
N LYS A 619 -19.36 -25.72 -39.35
CA LYS A 619 -18.23 -26.24 -40.15
C LYS A 619 -17.03 -25.29 -40.15
N PRO A 620 -15.84 -25.74 -39.73
CA PRO A 620 -14.62 -24.95 -39.83
C PRO A 620 -14.16 -24.84 -41.29
N ARG A 621 -13.39 -23.81 -41.61
CA ARG A 621 -12.83 -23.58 -42.97
C ARG A 621 -11.33 -23.87 -43.05
N LEU A 622 -10.86 -24.24 -44.25
CA LEU A 622 -9.45 -24.15 -44.65
C LEU A 622 -9.24 -22.88 -45.50
N ALA A 623 -8.73 -21.82 -44.88
CA ALA A 623 -8.58 -20.48 -45.49
C ALA A 623 -7.53 -20.39 -46.61
N LYS A 624 -6.48 -21.22 -46.53
CA LYS A 624 -5.24 -21.08 -47.29
C LYS A 624 -5.45 -21.07 -48.81
N ASN A 625 -6.36 -21.91 -49.32
CA ASN A 625 -6.58 -22.05 -50.76
C ASN A 625 -7.34 -20.86 -51.36
N MET A 626 -8.28 -20.26 -50.61
CA MET A 626 -9.06 -19.10 -51.08
C MET A 626 -8.20 -17.84 -51.16
N LEU A 627 -7.31 -17.61 -50.18
CA LEU A 627 -6.45 -16.42 -50.19
C LEU A 627 -5.44 -16.46 -51.35
N GLN A 628 -4.86 -17.63 -51.63
CA GLN A 628 -3.93 -17.82 -52.74
C GLN A 628 -4.58 -17.55 -54.11
N GLU A 629 -5.85 -17.96 -54.28
CA GLU A 629 -6.63 -17.67 -55.48
C GLU A 629 -6.80 -16.15 -55.69
N VAL A 630 -7.23 -15.43 -54.66
CA VAL A 630 -7.44 -13.97 -54.71
C VAL A 630 -6.14 -13.23 -55.02
N ILE A 631 -5.04 -13.58 -54.33
CA ILE A 631 -3.73 -12.96 -54.56
C ILE A 631 -3.25 -13.22 -55.99
N ARG A 632 -3.36 -14.46 -56.47
CA ARG A 632 -2.96 -14.81 -57.84
C ARG A 632 -3.76 -14.04 -58.88
N ASN A 633 -5.06 -13.88 -58.68
CA ASN A 633 -5.92 -13.13 -59.61
C ASN A 633 -5.68 -11.62 -59.53
N TRP A 634 -5.34 -11.09 -58.35
CA TRP A 634 -4.97 -9.68 -58.20
C TRP A 634 -3.70 -9.33 -59.00
N TYR A 635 -2.65 -10.18 -58.95
CA TYR A 635 -1.43 -9.99 -59.75
C TYR A 635 -1.67 -10.13 -61.27
N LYS A 636 -2.66 -10.94 -61.68
CA LYS A 636 -3.08 -11.03 -63.08
C LYS A 636 -3.82 -9.77 -63.57
N GLY A 637 -4.38 -8.97 -62.67
CA GLY A 637 -5.14 -7.76 -63.00
C GLY A 637 -6.60 -8.04 -63.40
N GLY A 638 -7.24 -7.07 -64.04
CA GLY A 638 -8.65 -7.15 -64.46
C GLY A 638 -9.66 -6.99 -63.32
N GLN A 639 -10.80 -7.69 -63.43
CA GLN A 639 -11.96 -7.53 -62.55
C GLN A 639 -11.63 -7.67 -61.06
N THR A 640 -10.75 -8.60 -60.65
CA THR A 640 -10.35 -8.78 -59.24
C THR A 640 -9.67 -7.53 -58.67
N ARG A 641 -8.81 -6.85 -59.45
CA ARG A 641 -8.10 -5.64 -59.03
C ARG A 641 -9.05 -4.44 -58.96
N GLU A 642 -9.96 -4.33 -59.92
CA GLU A 642 -11.02 -3.30 -59.93
C GLU A 642 -11.96 -3.48 -58.74
N SER A 643 -12.45 -4.70 -58.51
CA SER A 643 -13.30 -5.03 -57.36
C SER A 643 -12.66 -4.66 -56.02
N ILE A 644 -11.37 -4.97 -55.83
CA ILE A 644 -10.65 -4.60 -54.59
C ILE A 644 -10.46 -3.08 -54.47
N THR A 645 -10.23 -2.39 -55.59
CA THR A 645 -10.10 -0.92 -55.62
C THR A 645 -11.43 -0.26 -55.23
N ASN A 646 -12.54 -0.73 -55.80
CA ASN A 646 -13.87 -0.24 -55.47
C ASN A 646 -14.22 -0.45 -53.99
N LEU A 647 -13.90 -1.62 -53.42
CA LEU A 647 -14.10 -1.88 -51.98
C LEU A 647 -13.32 -0.90 -51.09
N ARG A 648 -12.10 -0.53 -51.50
CA ARG A 648 -11.31 0.47 -50.78
C ARG A 648 -11.99 1.84 -50.85
N ASP A 649 -12.50 2.23 -52.01
CA ASP A 649 -13.08 3.55 -52.21
C ASP A 649 -14.45 3.69 -51.51
N GLU A 650 -15.22 2.59 -51.39
CA GLU A 650 -16.48 2.52 -50.60
C GLU A 650 -16.27 2.72 -49.08
N MET A 651 -15.04 2.55 -48.56
CA MET A 651 -14.74 2.72 -47.13
C MET A 651 -15.03 4.12 -46.60
N HIS A 652 -14.95 5.15 -47.46
CA HIS A 652 -15.29 6.51 -47.06
C HIS A 652 -16.78 6.65 -46.70
N SER A 653 -17.68 6.12 -47.54
CA SER A 653 -19.13 6.09 -47.27
C SER A 653 -19.46 5.24 -46.04
N PHE A 654 -18.80 4.08 -45.93
CA PHE A 654 -18.94 3.18 -44.78
C PHE A 654 -18.59 3.88 -43.46
N LYS A 655 -17.45 4.61 -43.44
CA LYS A 655 -16.99 5.40 -42.29
C LYS A 655 -17.98 6.50 -41.93
N GLU A 656 -18.46 7.26 -42.90
CA GLU A 656 -19.37 8.39 -42.70
C GLU A 656 -20.68 7.93 -42.04
N LYS A 657 -21.28 6.85 -42.53
CA LYS A 657 -22.52 6.28 -41.97
C LYS A 657 -22.35 5.79 -40.54
N LEU A 658 -21.28 5.05 -40.26
CA LEU A 658 -20.98 4.59 -38.90
C LEU A 658 -20.75 5.74 -37.93
N SER A 659 -20.03 6.78 -38.37
CA SER A 659 -19.76 7.98 -37.55
C SER A 659 -21.03 8.75 -37.21
N ARG A 660 -22.08 8.63 -38.04
CA ARG A 660 -23.42 9.18 -37.78
C ARG A 660 -24.33 8.26 -36.96
N GLY A 661 -23.85 7.09 -36.54
CA GLY A 661 -24.62 6.11 -35.77
C GLY A 661 -25.57 5.26 -36.61
N PHE A 662 -25.27 5.05 -37.89
CA PHE A 662 -26.07 4.20 -38.78
C PHE A 662 -25.26 3.00 -39.27
N MET A 663 -25.90 1.83 -39.29
CA MET A 663 -25.31 0.63 -39.89
C MET A 663 -25.32 0.76 -41.43
N PRO A 664 -24.16 0.69 -42.12
CA PRO A 664 -24.05 0.88 -43.57
C PRO A 664 -24.51 -0.37 -44.34
N ILE A 665 -25.82 -0.61 -44.40
CA ILE A 665 -26.43 -1.85 -44.92
C ILE A 665 -26.04 -2.13 -46.38
N GLU A 666 -26.13 -1.14 -47.27
CA GLU A 666 -25.86 -1.32 -48.69
C GLU A 666 -24.37 -1.59 -48.97
N GLU A 667 -23.47 -0.88 -48.29
CA GLU A 667 -22.02 -1.13 -48.39
C GLU A 667 -21.66 -2.54 -47.90
N ILE A 668 -22.30 -3.03 -46.84
CA ILE A 668 -22.09 -4.41 -46.37
C ILE A 668 -22.57 -5.43 -47.41
N ARG A 669 -23.71 -5.18 -48.07
CA ARG A 669 -24.21 -6.05 -49.14
C ARG A 669 -23.26 -6.04 -50.34
N ASN A 670 -22.80 -4.87 -50.77
CA ASN A 670 -21.83 -4.73 -51.86
C ASN A 670 -20.50 -5.42 -51.52
N TYR A 671 -20.00 -5.25 -50.30
CA TYR A 671 -18.84 -5.95 -49.79
C TYR A 671 -19.01 -7.47 -49.89
N TYR A 672 -20.14 -8.01 -49.41
CA TYR A 672 -20.36 -9.45 -49.43
C TYR A 672 -20.55 -10.01 -50.85
N LEU A 673 -21.25 -9.28 -51.74
CA LEU A 673 -21.38 -9.64 -53.15
C LEU A 673 -20.01 -9.67 -53.84
N THR A 674 -19.21 -8.63 -53.64
CA THR A 674 -17.86 -8.54 -54.21
C THR A 674 -16.98 -9.68 -53.70
N LYS A 675 -17.05 -10.00 -52.41
CA LYS A 675 -16.31 -11.12 -51.81
C LYS A 675 -16.64 -12.47 -52.46
N LYS A 676 -17.89 -12.68 -52.88
CA LYS A 676 -18.31 -13.88 -53.62
C LYS A 676 -17.76 -13.93 -55.05
N LEU A 677 -17.50 -12.78 -55.66
CA LEU A 677 -16.82 -12.69 -56.96
C LEU A 677 -15.31 -12.97 -56.84
N LEU A 678 -14.70 -12.59 -55.71
CA LEU A 678 -13.26 -12.76 -55.49
C LEU A 678 -12.86 -14.24 -55.31
N THR A 679 -13.73 -15.07 -54.72
CA THR A 679 -13.49 -16.53 -54.61
C THR A 679 -14.80 -17.31 -54.57
N SER A 680 -14.90 -18.35 -55.40
CA SER A 680 -16.09 -19.21 -55.49
C SER A 680 -16.37 -19.98 -54.20
N GLY A 681 -15.38 -20.10 -53.31
CA GLY A 681 -15.49 -20.76 -52.00
C GLY A 681 -16.15 -19.92 -50.91
N CYS A 682 -16.46 -18.64 -51.14
CA CYS A 682 -16.91 -17.71 -50.10
C CYS A 682 -18.27 -18.10 -49.45
N GLU A 683 -19.23 -18.60 -50.23
CA GLU A 683 -20.58 -18.96 -49.77
C GLU A 683 -20.95 -20.40 -50.19
N PRO A 684 -20.53 -21.42 -49.42
CA PRO A 684 -20.89 -22.81 -49.68
C PRO A 684 -22.40 -23.06 -49.52
N GLY A 685 -22.90 -24.18 -50.06
CA GLY A 685 -24.33 -24.50 -50.08
C GLY A 685 -25.02 -24.49 -48.70
N HIS A 686 -24.33 -24.91 -47.64
CA HIS A 686 -24.88 -24.88 -46.27
C HIS A 686 -25.06 -23.44 -45.76
N VAL A 687 -24.10 -22.55 -46.04
CA VAL A 687 -24.21 -21.11 -45.73
C VAL A 687 -25.33 -20.46 -46.54
N ARG A 688 -25.43 -20.79 -47.84
CA ARG A 688 -26.51 -20.29 -48.69
C ARG A 688 -27.90 -20.69 -48.17
N CYS A 689 -28.03 -21.92 -47.69
CA CYS A 689 -29.26 -22.41 -47.06
C CYS A 689 -29.62 -21.60 -45.81
N LEU A 690 -28.63 -21.36 -44.93
CA LEU A 690 -28.79 -20.53 -43.75
C LEU A 690 -29.21 -19.10 -44.12
N ILE A 691 -28.48 -18.43 -45.02
CA ILE A 691 -28.77 -17.05 -45.47
C ILE A 691 -30.20 -16.96 -46.03
N LYS A 692 -30.60 -17.91 -46.89
CA LYS A 692 -31.96 -17.96 -47.43
C LYS A 692 -33.00 -18.10 -46.31
N TYR A 693 -32.74 -18.94 -45.32
CA TYR A 693 -33.64 -19.13 -44.18
C TYR A 693 -33.78 -17.86 -43.33
N ILE A 694 -32.66 -17.19 -43.01
CA ILE A 694 -32.64 -16.03 -42.12
C ILE A 694 -32.96 -14.70 -42.81
N SER A 695 -33.05 -14.67 -44.13
CA SER A 695 -33.29 -13.45 -44.93
C SER A 695 -34.51 -12.63 -44.49
N ARG A 696 -35.53 -13.26 -43.92
CA ARG A 696 -36.73 -12.59 -43.38
C ARG A 696 -36.52 -11.90 -42.02
N TYR A 697 -35.46 -12.26 -41.31
CA TYR A 697 -35.16 -11.78 -39.95
C TYR A 697 -34.10 -10.68 -39.94
N CYS A 698 -33.38 -10.48 -41.04
CA CYS A 698 -32.22 -9.59 -41.10
C CYS A 698 -32.28 -8.63 -42.30
N GLU A 699 -31.68 -7.45 -42.14
CA GLU A 699 -31.54 -6.48 -43.23
C GLU A 699 -30.29 -6.79 -44.06
N THR A 700 -29.23 -7.30 -43.42
CA THR A 700 -28.02 -7.75 -44.10
C THR A 700 -27.29 -8.83 -43.29
N CYS A 701 -26.49 -9.63 -43.97
CA CYS A 701 -25.63 -10.64 -43.37
C CYS A 701 -24.37 -10.86 -44.23
N TRP A 702 -23.26 -11.22 -43.60
CA TRP A 702 -22.00 -11.45 -44.30
C TRP A 702 -21.11 -12.42 -43.53
N MET A 703 -20.28 -13.18 -44.24
CA MET A 703 -19.35 -14.12 -43.60
C MET A 703 -18.15 -13.39 -42.99
N ALA A 704 -17.75 -13.79 -41.80
CA ALA A 704 -16.50 -13.39 -41.16
C ALA A 704 -15.26 -13.89 -41.96
N GLY A 705 -14.11 -13.25 -41.75
CA GLY A 705 -12.83 -13.66 -42.36
C GLY A 705 -12.88 -13.73 -43.88
N ALA A 706 -12.37 -14.79 -44.51
CA ALA A 706 -12.42 -14.95 -45.97
C ALA A 706 -13.69 -15.66 -46.50
N GLY A 707 -14.59 -16.15 -45.63
CA GLY A 707 -15.76 -16.96 -46.02
C GLY A 707 -15.47 -18.47 -46.10
N GLY A 708 -16.44 -19.26 -46.58
CA GLY A 708 -16.33 -20.71 -46.75
C GLY A 708 -16.73 -21.59 -45.55
N GLY A 709 -17.13 -20.98 -44.43
CA GLY A 709 -17.50 -21.64 -43.17
C GLY A 709 -17.21 -20.72 -41.99
N GLY A 710 -17.37 -21.19 -40.76
CA GLY A 710 -17.15 -20.39 -39.55
C GLY A 710 -18.35 -19.51 -39.20
N PHE A 711 -18.11 -18.25 -38.81
CA PHE A 711 -19.17 -17.34 -38.36
C PHE A 711 -19.78 -16.48 -39.48
N LEU A 712 -21.10 -16.32 -39.44
CA LEU A 712 -21.90 -15.40 -40.23
C LEU A 712 -22.38 -14.25 -39.33
N TYR A 713 -22.04 -13.01 -39.68
CA TYR A 713 -22.63 -11.82 -39.06
C TYR A 713 -24.02 -11.58 -39.62
N VAL A 714 -24.95 -11.20 -38.75
CA VAL A 714 -26.34 -10.94 -39.09
C VAL A 714 -26.79 -9.67 -38.39
N TRP A 715 -27.25 -8.71 -39.18
CA TRP A 715 -27.86 -7.48 -38.68
C TRP A 715 -29.39 -7.62 -38.75
N LEU A 716 -30.02 -7.78 -37.59
CA LEU A 716 -31.45 -8.03 -37.48
C LEU A 716 -32.28 -6.81 -37.89
N THR A 717 -33.49 -7.06 -38.40
CA THR A 717 -34.49 -5.99 -38.55
C THR A 717 -34.97 -5.55 -37.17
N ASN A 718 -35.55 -4.35 -37.07
CA ASN A 718 -36.06 -3.81 -35.81
C ASN A 718 -37.20 -4.64 -35.16
N HIS A 719 -37.80 -5.58 -35.91
CA HIS A 719 -38.96 -6.36 -35.46
C HIS A 719 -38.60 -7.65 -34.73
N TRP A 720 -37.37 -8.14 -34.88
CA TRP A 720 -36.95 -9.42 -34.32
C TRP A 720 -35.92 -9.23 -33.22
N LYS A 721 -36.07 -9.97 -32.12
CA LYS A 721 -35.06 -10.03 -31.06
C LYS A 721 -34.12 -11.21 -31.27
N PHE A 722 -32.97 -11.14 -30.62
CA PHE A 722 -31.99 -12.22 -30.64
C PHE A 722 -32.59 -13.57 -30.23
N GLU A 723 -33.39 -13.59 -29.15
CA GLU A 723 -34.02 -14.80 -28.62
C GLU A 723 -34.94 -15.47 -29.64
N ASP A 724 -35.71 -14.67 -30.38
CA ASP A 724 -36.62 -15.18 -31.40
C ASP A 724 -35.81 -15.90 -32.49
N VAL A 725 -34.80 -15.23 -33.06
CA VAL A 725 -34.01 -15.79 -34.16
C VAL A 725 -33.17 -16.97 -33.68
N TYR A 726 -32.63 -16.90 -32.46
CA TYR A 726 -31.92 -18.01 -31.79
C TYR A 726 -32.78 -19.28 -31.79
N THR A 727 -34.02 -19.20 -31.30
CA THR A 727 -34.91 -20.37 -31.21
C THR A 727 -35.22 -20.95 -32.60
N HIS A 728 -35.43 -20.09 -33.60
CA HIS A 728 -35.71 -20.54 -34.97
C HIS A 728 -34.49 -21.23 -35.61
N VAL A 729 -33.30 -20.63 -35.47
CA VAL A 729 -32.06 -21.15 -36.06
C VAL A 729 -31.67 -22.47 -35.41
N VAL A 730 -31.62 -22.54 -34.07
CA VAL A 730 -31.21 -23.76 -33.35
C VAL A 730 -32.20 -24.91 -33.59
N LYS A 731 -33.50 -24.61 -33.71
CA LYS A 731 -34.51 -25.63 -34.05
C LYS A 731 -34.33 -26.18 -35.47
N LYS A 732 -33.92 -25.34 -36.43
CA LYS A 732 -33.79 -25.73 -37.85
C LYS A 732 -32.43 -26.33 -38.18
N PHE A 733 -31.37 -25.86 -37.52
CA PHE A 733 -29.97 -26.22 -37.71
C PHE A 733 -29.32 -26.51 -36.34
N PRO A 734 -29.54 -27.72 -35.77
CA PRO A 734 -29.07 -28.07 -34.43
C PRO A 734 -27.54 -28.01 -34.25
N GLU A 735 -26.79 -28.11 -35.34
CA GLU A 735 -25.33 -28.03 -35.39
C GLU A 735 -24.77 -26.59 -35.30
N MET A 736 -25.64 -25.58 -35.38
CA MET A 736 -25.27 -24.18 -35.38
C MET A 736 -25.46 -23.54 -34.01
N THR A 737 -24.60 -22.59 -33.66
CA THR A 737 -24.72 -21.81 -32.42
C THR A 737 -24.83 -20.31 -32.73
N CYS A 738 -25.66 -19.61 -31.97
CA CYS A 738 -25.89 -18.18 -32.16
C CYS A 738 -25.35 -17.41 -30.94
N HIS A 739 -24.66 -16.30 -31.18
CA HIS A 739 -24.00 -15.51 -30.13
C HIS A 739 -24.26 -14.03 -30.32
N ARG A 740 -24.24 -13.29 -29.21
CA ARG A 740 -24.35 -11.82 -29.20
C ARG A 740 -22.97 -11.18 -29.35
N ILE A 741 -22.95 -9.97 -29.87
CA ILE A 741 -21.75 -9.13 -29.85
C ILE A 741 -21.94 -8.00 -28.86
N THR A 742 -20.98 -7.83 -27.97
CA THR A 742 -20.85 -6.66 -27.11
C THR A 742 -19.67 -5.83 -27.57
N VAL A 743 -19.89 -4.53 -27.67
CA VAL A 743 -18.82 -3.53 -27.82
C VAL A 743 -18.43 -3.12 -26.41
N ALA A 744 -17.24 -3.53 -25.97
CA ALA A 744 -16.62 -3.03 -24.75
C ALA A 744 -15.88 -1.71 -25.07
N ASN A 745 -16.10 -0.68 -24.26
CA ASN A 745 -15.37 0.59 -24.33
C ASN A 745 -13.99 0.46 -23.70
#